data_AF-A0A7J2MWE9-F1
#
_entry.id   AF-A0A7J2MWE9-F1
#
_cell.length_a   1.000
_cell.length_b   1.000
_cell.length_c   1.000
_cell.angle_alpha   90.00
_cell.angle_beta   90.00
_cell.angle_gamma   90.00
#
_symmetry.space_group_name_H-M   'P 1'
#
loop_
_entity.id
_entity.type
_entity.pdbx_description
1 polymer ?
#
loop_
_entity_poly.entity_id
_entity_poly.type
_entity_poly.pdbx_seq_one_letter_code
_entity_poly.pdbx_strand_id
1 'polypeptide(L)'
;MKSLLAIAMVILLILPSYGLVETKEELSNNFIGHFEKKAYIKAGDDFYIHFSPNEGIEFKKQNFNLSHAEKVALAKAPEWIRQRLARQFESLDDEYAWLIINSSKKYADEIAFCIATCPTNAMPSLQLLYDNAYFIYKNDEYLDYVDVVDFDNGFSTLKFKTLEDGKEKEIMCPMQIYYWYVVHPRITFEDAEYVYGKFWREYLFYHNDIGYPLLMEKLHGIKYLWDNQSYHPPSHRTWKWSMENHPTAIEAINYWVGKTVNQLATGDRPGQPNVIAHEHNGFCGELQQIAVATQRTALIPSVGINNLGEDHVWREFWCNGWHQCDNWWADGGGSVDNYDEYRYIWGKIVSAFFGWRGDSSIYDVTAKYIKPEDRAKVVVEVRDIFGNKVDGVRVMVFGTWKANNFKNKLWNKYVDKIWQKLPEKFRQKWQEKYEEIEKFYKERVPGLIPWIIPSIWNYTNTDGICSFNLGLGHSYLFVLQKDEIFYFGPYSIGKSNAMHYCLALRANSTKHIKIRFILPDIKEKLKANIISSPEGKYHFKINFKCNGYIYQRNPWDWKYGMYPTKAKIDFFIVDKENFERYKEGKSFDCYEYRYASNGTIEFYSNDEIYIVFKNTAKRTDVILNANLDVYGDGEFIHIVEPGEIANAGIVKIKGYATKEASIEIGNEKWNVYGSFEIEWNASVGNYSIKAKCGSFVKEYKVEVVDYSPPEIQLETKEGAYYELHLKGKVRDNAGIKEVYAYINDFKLPLNESFDTTLFLEPGDYDIKVCAIDKAGLMSYEEISVAIVGNKSKPLIQRIYFEPDMPTNESNVIIYAFVEPSFYKIKEVKVIFNGEEKQMYRYADNPPQPRHEEDALRNKSNEPRYGIEIGQLDKGTYKFRVKAIDTAGNEAISDEYEIVVM
;
A
#
# COMPACT_ATOMS: atom_id res chain seq x y z
N MET A 1 -49.04 -30.24 -3.68
CA MET A 1 -47.60 -30.10 -4.02
C MET A 1 -47.03 -28.68 -3.88
N LYS A 2 -47.79 -27.58 -3.99
CA LYS A 2 -47.27 -26.22 -3.72
C LYS A 2 -47.26 -25.82 -2.22
N SER A 3 -48.12 -26.42 -1.40
CA SER A 3 -48.22 -26.12 0.04
C SER A 3 -47.14 -26.80 0.89
N LEU A 4 -46.62 -27.96 0.44
CA LEU A 4 -45.57 -28.71 1.14
C LEU A 4 -44.15 -28.10 0.92
N LEU A 5 -43.90 -27.47 -0.23
CA LEU A 5 -42.64 -26.75 -0.47
C LEU A 5 -42.55 -25.43 0.31
N ALA A 6 -43.68 -24.72 0.48
CA ALA A 6 -43.72 -23.47 1.25
C ALA A 6 -43.49 -23.74 2.75
N ILE A 7 -44.03 -24.83 3.29
CA ILE A 7 -43.81 -25.24 4.69
C ILE A 7 -42.35 -25.70 4.89
N ALA A 8 -41.74 -26.38 3.93
CA ALA A 8 -40.33 -26.76 3.99
C ALA A 8 -39.37 -25.54 3.95
N MET A 9 -39.70 -24.49 3.19
CA MET A 9 -38.91 -23.25 3.14
C MET A 9 -39.02 -22.39 4.40
N VAL A 10 -40.18 -22.38 5.06
CA VAL A 10 -40.38 -21.65 6.33
C VAL A 10 -39.69 -22.37 7.50
N ILE A 11 -39.62 -23.71 7.50
CA ILE A 11 -38.86 -24.48 8.49
C ILE A 11 -37.34 -24.28 8.36
N LEU A 12 -36.85 -23.99 7.16
CA LEU A 12 -35.44 -23.65 6.91
C LEU A 12 -35.05 -22.21 7.34
N LEU A 13 -36.02 -21.32 7.58
CA LEU A 13 -35.78 -19.92 7.92
C LEU A 13 -36.02 -19.57 9.41
N ILE A 14 -36.51 -20.52 10.23
CA ILE A 14 -36.86 -20.30 11.65
C ILE A 14 -36.15 -21.31 12.58
N LEU A 15 -35.12 -22.01 12.11
CA LEU A 15 -34.20 -22.67 13.04
C LEU A 15 -33.27 -21.61 13.64
N PRO A 16 -33.37 -21.28 14.95
CA PRO A 16 -32.30 -20.55 15.60
C PRO A 16 -31.02 -21.35 15.39
N SER A 17 -29.93 -20.66 15.08
CA SER A 17 -28.58 -21.22 15.11
C SER A 17 -28.25 -21.67 16.53
N TYR A 18 -28.81 -22.80 16.94
CA TYR A 18 -28.31 -23.61 18.03
C TYR A 18 -27.11 -24.34 17.45
N GLY A 19 -25.93 -23.89 17.87
CA GLY A 19 -24.76 -24.75 17.80
C GLY A 19 -25.11 -26.05 18.47
N LEU A 20 -24.98 -27.16 17.74
CA LEU A 20 -24.73 -28.45 18.34
C LEU A 20 -23.43 -28.29 19.12
N VAL A 21 -23.57 -27.96 20.42
CA VAL A 21 -22.58 -28.36 21.40
C VAL A 21 -22.60 -29.87 21.34
N GLU A 22 -21.64 -30.43 20.61
CA GLU A 22 -21.16 -31.77 20.90
C GLU A 22 -20.95 -31.80 22.41
N THR A 23 -21.84 -32.52 23.11
CA THR A 23 -21.58 -32.90 24.48
C THR A 23 -20.24 -33.59 24.45
N LYS A 24 -19.23 -32.88 24.98
CA LYS A 24 -17.90 -33.40 25.30
C LYS A 24 -18.09 -34.84 25.76
N GLU A 25 -17.66 -35.81 24.95
CA GLU A 25 -16.94 -36.91 25.57
C GLU A 25 -15.86 -36.25 26.43
N GLU A 26 -15.86 -36.58 27.72
CA GLU A 26 -14.85 -36.17 28.66
C GLU A 26 -13.48 -36.63 28.16
N LEU A 27 -12.85 -35.86 27.27
CA LEU A 27 -11.42 -35.85 27.10
C LEU A 27 -10.86 -35.02 28.26
N SER A 28 -10.87 -35.60 29.46
CA SER A 28 -9.88 -35.27 30.47
C SER A 28 -8.53 -35.85 30.02
N ASN A 29 -7.97 -35.32 28.93
CA ASN A 29 -6.59 -35.62 28.54
C ASN A 29 -5.79 -34.32 28.67
N ASN A 30 -5.11 -34.22 29.81
CA ASN A 30 -4.19 -33.17 30.27
C ASN A 30 -3.63 -32.28 29.14
N PHE A 31 -4.21 -31.08 28.96
CA PHE A 31 -3.73 -30.11 27.97
C PHE A 31 -2.38 -29.52 28.41
N ILE A 32 -1.37 -29.56 27.53
CA ILE A 32 -0.01 -29.07 27.79
C ILE A 32 0.16 -27.62 27.35
N GLY A 33 -0.38 -27.26 26.19
CA GLY A 33 -0.24 -25.90 25.66
C GLY A 33 -0.67 -25.72 24.22
N HIS A 34 -0.88 -24.45 23.88
CA HIS A 34 -1.15 -23.96 22.53
C HIS A 34 -0.02 -23.04 22.09
N PHE A 35 0.53 -23.29 20.91
CA PHE A 35 1.66 -22.55 20.38
C PHE A 35 1.39 -22.06 18.97
N GLU A 36 1.38 -20.75 18.78
CA GLU A 36 1.31 -20.13 17.46
C GLU A 36 2.68 -19.63 17.05
N LYS A 37 3.10 -19.98 15.83
CA LYS A 37 4.36 -19.50 15.28
C LYS A 37 4.25 -19.12 13.82
N LYS A 38 4.66 -17.87 13.54
CA LYS A 38 4.94 -17.38 12.20
C LYS A 38 6.43 -17.49 11.90
N ALA A 39 6.78 -18.18 10.83
CA ALA A 39 8.16 -18.39 10.40
C ALA A 39 8.36 -18.02 8.93
N TYR A 40 9.48 -17.37 8.63
CA TYR A 40 9.96 -17.07 7.29
C TYR A 40 11.05 -18.09 6.91
N ILE A 41 10.79 -18.88 5.87
CA ILE A 41 11.63 -20.00 5.43
C ILE A 41 12.15 -19.67 4.05
N LYS A 42 13.41 -19.25 3.98
CA LYS A 42 14.12 -18.94 2.72
C LYS A 42 14.11 -20.16 1.78
N ALA A 43 14.16 -19.92 0.48
CA ALA A 43 14.33 -20.96 -0.53
C ALA A 43 15.52 -21.87 -0.17
N GLY A 44 15.28 -23.17 -0.06
CA GLY A 44 16.28 -24.17 0.35
C GLY A 44 16.47 -24.35 1.86
N ASP A 45 15.86 -23.54 2.73
CA ASP A 45 15.99 -23.65 4.19
C ASP A 45 14.87 -24.50 4.82
N ASP A 46 14.98 -24.78 6.13
CA ASP A 46 13.95 -25.43 6.95
C ASP A 46 13.53 -24.59 8.16
N PHE A 47 12.39 -24.95 8.72
CA PHE A 47 11.97 -24.58 10.07
C PHE A 47 11.52 -25.86 10.78
N TYR A 48 11.81 -26.00 12.06
CA TYR A 48 11.34 -27.16 12.81
C TYR A 48 10.90 -26.78 14.23
N ILE A 49 9.96 -27.57 14.73
CA ILE A 49 9.49 -27.56 16.11
C ILE A 49 10.03 -28.83 16.76
N HIS A 50 10.77 -28.67 17.85
CA HIS A 50 11.34 -29.76 18.62
C HIS A 50 10.53 -29.92 19.91
N PHE A 51 10.05 -31.14 20.17
CA PHE A 51 9.49 -31.50 21.47
C PHE A 51 10.36 -32.55 22.14
N SER A 52 10.70 -32.29 23.40
CA SER A 52 11.35 -33.22 24.30
C SER A 52 10.57 -33.29 25.61
N PRO A 53 10.33 -34.48 26.19
CA PRO A 53 9.65 -34.59 27.49
C PRO A 53 10.35 -33.82 28.62
N ASN A 54 11.67 -33.62 28.51
CA ASN A 54 12.47 -32.95 29.53
C ASN A 54 12.61 -31.43 29.30
N GLU A 55 12.61 -30.98 28.04
CA GLU A 55 12.88 -29.58 27.67
C GLU A 55 11.63 -28.83 27.15
N GLY A 56 10.53 -29.56 26.98
CA GLY A 56 9.26 -29.06 26.47
C GLY A 56 9.34 -28.80 24.96
N ILE A 57 8.68 -27.73 24.52
CA ILE A 57 8.68 -27.31 23.12
C ILE A 57 9.74 -26.23 22.87
N GLU A 58 10.46 -26.39 21.78
CA GLU A 58 11.42 -25.44 21.24
C GLU A 58 11.18 -25.21 19.75
N PHE A 59 11.45 -24.00 19.29
CA PHE A 59 11.32 -23.62 17.88
C PHE A 59 12.70 -23.29 17.33
N LYS A 60 13.01 -23.74 16.10
CA LYS A 60 14.21 -23.31 15.39
C LYS A 60 14.27 -21.78 15.40
N LYS A 61 15.37 -21.21 15.88
CA LYS A 61 15.59 -19.76 15.80
C LYS A 61 15.65 -19.32 14.34
N GLN A 62 14.93 -18.25 14.02
CA GLN A 62 15.00 -17.63 12.70
C GLN A 62 16.26 -16.77 12.65
N ASN A 63 17.18 -17.13 11.75
CA ASN A 63 18.45 -16.44 11.61
C ASN A 63 18.31 -15.32 10.57
N PHE A 64 17.90 -14.14 11.03
CA PHE A 64 18.16 -12.90 10.30
C PHE A 64 19.46 -12.31 10.83
N ASN A 65 20.34 -11.84 9.94
CA ASN A 65 21.56 -11.16 10.34
C ASN A 65 21.24 -9.69 10.65
N LEU A 66 20.71 -9.44 11.85
CA LEU A 66 20.24 -8.12 12.25
C LEU A 66 21.15 -7.48 13.30
N SER A 67 21.36 -6.18 13.17
CA SER A 67 21.97 -5.33 14.18
C SER A 67 21.09 -5.27 15.44
N HIS A 68 21.63 -4.67 16.51
CA HIS A 68 20.84 -4.45 17.72
C HIS A 68 19.69 -3.45 17.46
N ALA A 69 19.97 -2.33 16.76
CA ALA A 69 18.95 -1.33 16.45
C ALA A 69 17.80 -1.92 15.62
N GLU A 70 18.09 -2.75 14.63
CA GLU A 70 17.07 -3.42 13.81
C GLU A 70 16.17 -4.35 14.63
N LYS A 71 16.72 -5.08 15.61
CA LYS A 71 15.92 -5.93 16.50
C LYS A 71 15.01 -5.10 17.41
N VAL A 72 15.48 -3.96 17.89
CA VAL A 72 14.69 -3.01 18.68
C VAL A 72 13.56 -2.41 17.82
N ALA A 73 13.85 -2.00 16.59
CA ALA A 73 12.85 -1.52 15.65
C ALA A 73 11.79 -2.58 15.33
N LEU A 74 12.18 -3.86 15.20
CA LEU A 74 11.22 -4.97 15.05
C LEU A 74 10.33 -5.15 16.28
N ALA A 75 10.87 -5.01 17.49
CA ALA A 75 10.10 -5.11 18.72
C ALA A 75 9.06 -3.98 18.84
N LYS A 76 9.39 -2.78 18.36
CA LYS A 76 8.47 -1.65 18.27
C LYS A 76 7.42 -1.79 17.17
N ALA A 77 7.82 -2.32 16.01
CA ALA A 77 6.92 -2.48 14.87
C ALA A 77 5.76 -3.45 15.16
N PRO A 78 4.61 -3.30 14.49
CA PRO A 78 3.48 -4.22 14.64
C PRO A 78 3.82 -5.66 14.24
N GLU A 79 3.29 -6.65 14.96
CA GLU A 79 3.65 -8.06 14.75
C GLU A 79 3.42 -8.55 13.30
N TRP A 80 2.35 -8.07 12.67
CA TRP A 80 1.94 -8.50 11.33
C TRP A 80 2.99 -8.19 10.24
N ILE A 81 3.80 -7.12 10.40
CA ILE A 81 4.82 -6.68 9.43
C ILE A 81 6.24 -7.13 9.76
N ARG A 82 6.54 -7.47 11.02
CA ARG A 82 7.91 -7.78 11.52
C ARG A 82 8.72 -8.71 10.63
N GLN A 83 8.12 -9.79 10.13
CA GLN A 83 8.85 -10.76 9.29
C GLN A 83 9.32 -10.17 7.95
N ARG A 84 8.50 -9.32 7.33
CA ARG A 84 8.87 -8.66 6.07
C ARG A 84 9.88 -7.55 6.34
N LEU A 85 9.71 -6.80 7.44
CA LEU A 85 10.65 -5.78 7.89
C LEU A 85 12.03 -6.37 8.19
N ALA A 86 12.09 -7.50 8.91
CA ALA A 86 13.33 -8.22 9.23
C ALA A 86 14.08 -8.65 7.96
N ARG A 87 13.34 -9.13 6.95
CA ARG A 87 13.92 -9.49 5.66
C ARG A 87 14.49 -8.27 4.92
N GLN A 88 13.81 -7.13 5.01
CA GLN A 88 14.26 -5.90 4.35
C GLN A 88 15.54 -5.36 5.00
N PHE A 89 15.61 -5.37 6.34
CA PHE A 89 16.77 -4.91 7.10
C PHE A 89 18.08 -5.62 6.73
N GLU A 90 18.05 -6.89 6.30
CA GLU A 90 19.24 -7.56 5.75
C GLU A 90 19.89 -6.85 4.54
N SER A 91 19.22 -5.87 3.95
CA SER A 91 19.68 -5.08 2.79
C SER A 91 19.72 -3.58 3.02
N LEU A 92 19.41 -3.08 4.23
CA LEU A 92 19.34 -1.65 4.55
C LEU A 92 20.37 -1.25 5.60
N ASP A 93 20.50 0.06 5.81
CA ASP A 93 21.29 0.65 6.90
C ASP A 93 20.45 0.79 8.18
N ASP A 94 21.12 0.80 9.34
CA ASP A 94 20.55 1.00 10.67
C ASP A 94 19.78 2.33 10.78
N GLU A 95 20.07 3.35 9.97
CA GLU A 95 19.32 4.62 9.96
C GLU A 95 17.79 4.42 9.76
N TYR A 96 17.38 3.43 8.97
CA TYR A 96 15.96 3.09 8.78
C TYR A 96 15.34 2.46 10.04
N ALA A 97 16.13 1.71 10.82
CA ALA A 97 15.68 1.19 12.10
C ALA A 97 15.50 2.34 13.11
N TRP A 98 16.44 3.28 13.15
CA TRP A 98 16.35 4.47 14.00
C TRP A 98 15.16 5.35 13.67
N LEU A 99 14.77 5.47 12.40
CA LEU A 99 13.55 6.18 12.02
C LEU A 99 12.32 5.58 12.73
N ILE A 100 12.17 4.25 12.74
CA ILE A 100 11.06 3.57 13.44
C ILE A 100 11.17 3.79 14.96
N ILE A 101 12.36 3.62 15.53
CA ILE A 101 12.60 3.77 16.99
C ILE A 101 12.29 5.20 17.46
N ASN A 102 12.61 6.22 16.67
CA ASN A 102 12.38 7.63 17.03
C ASN A 102 10.98 8.13 16.68
N SER A 103 10.22 7.43 15.84
CA SER A 103 8.86 7.84 15.46
C SER A 103 7.87 7.66 16.61
N SER A 104 6.87 8.54 16.73
CA SER A 104 5.77 8.31 17.66
C SER A 104 4.99 7.04 17.31
N LYS A 105 4.25 6.47 18.27
CA LYS A 105 3.40 5.30 18.01
C LYS A 105 2.37 5.54 16.90
N LYS A 106 1.98 6.80 16.68
CA LYS A 106 1.04 7.24 15.65
C LYS A 106 1.54 7.05 14.21
N TYR A 107 2.85 6.99 13.98
CA TYR A 107 3.42 6.88 12.62
C TYR A 107 4.24 5.61 12.38
N ALA A 108 4.52 4.87 13.47
CA ALA A 108 5.52 3.81 13.46
C ALA A 108 5.13 2.65 12.54
N ASP A 109 3.84 2.35 12.42
CA ASP A 109 3.31 1.29 11.59
C ASP A 109 3.29 1.65 10.09
N GLU A 110 2.89 2.86 9.68
CA GLU A 110 3.03 3.30 8.29
C GLU A 110 4.50 3.30 7.84
N ILE A 111 5.40 3.82 8.68
CA ILE A 111 6.83 3.86 8.40
C ILE A 111 7.40 2.45 8.30
N ALA A 112 7.09 1.57 9.27
CA ALA A 112 7.51 0.18 9.24
C ALA A 112 6.98 -0.56 7.99
N PHE A 113 5.74 -0.28 7.59
CA PHE A 113 5.16 -0.82 6.37
C PHE A 113 5.90 -0.32 5.12
N CYS A 114 6.17 0.99 5.01
CA CYS A 114 6.86 1.55 3.85
C CYS A 114 8.27 0.96 3.71
N ILE A 115 9.04 0.90 4.80
CA ILE A 115 10.37 0.29 4.80
C ILE A 115 10.28 -1.18 4.37
N ALA A 116 9.37 -1.95 4.97
CA ALA A 116 9.23 -3.37 4.65
C ALA A 116 8.76 -3.66 3.22
N THR A 117 8.14 -2.70 2.53
CA THR A 117 7.45 -2.95 1.26
C THR A 117 8.03 -2.25 0.04
N CYS A 118 8.72 -1.11 0.21
CA CYS A 118 9.35 -0.43 -0.91
C CYS A 118 10.44 -1.29 -1.56
N PRO A 119 10.63 -1.20 -2.89
CA PRO A 119 11.68 -1.94 -3.56
C PRO A 119 13.06 -1.59 -3.00
N THR A 120 13.92 -2.59 -2.80
CA THR A 120 15.23 -2.42 -2.15
C THR A 120 16.15 -1.45 -2.89
N ASN A 121 16.04 -1.36 -4.23
CA ASN A 121 16.81 -0.44 -5.07
C ASN A 121 16.03 0.86 -5.42
N ALA A 122 14.99 1.17 -4.67
CA ALA A 122 14.19 2.39 -4.76
C ALA A 122 13.65 2.80 -3.38
N MET A 123 14.45 2.59 -2.33
CA MET A 123 14.04 2.97 -0.98
C MET A 123 14.02 4.50 -0.88
N PRO A 124 12.92 5.11 -0.43
CA PRO A 124 12.87 6.56 -0.26
C PRO A 124 13.78 7.06 0.87
N SER A 125 14.02 8.37 0.91
CA SER A 125 14.78 9.00 1.99
C SER A 125 14.02 8.94 3.33
N LEU A 126 14.75 8.97 4.45
CA LEU A 126 14.19 8.89 5.79
C LEU A 126 13.13 9.98 6.04
N GLN A 127 13.43 11.22 5.64
CA GLN A 127 12.51 12.35 5.80
C GLN A 127 11.24 12.16 4.95
N LEU A 128 11.35 11.62 3.73
CA LEU A 128 10.18 11.37 2.89
C LEU A 128 9.26 10.33 3.51
N LEU A 129 9.82 9.26 4.09
CA LEU A 129 9.04 8.23 4.78
C LEU A 129 8.28 8.80 5.98
N TYR A 130 8.93 9.69 6.76
CA TYR A 130 8.29 10.40 7.84
C TYR A 130 7.18 11.33 7.34
N ASP A 131 7.49 12.20 6.37
CA ASP A 131 6.53 13.17 5.82
C ASP A 131 5.32 12.47 5.20
N ASN A 132 5.53 11.35 4.50
CA ASN A 132 4.45 10.56 3.94
C ASN A 132 3.48 10.05 5.02
N ALA A 133 3.97 9.59 6.17
CA ALA A 133 3.12 9.19 7.30
C ALA A 133 2.48 10.40 7.98
N TYR A 134 3.25 11.45 8.24
CA TYR A 134 2.78 12.69 8.86
C TYR A 134 1.61 13.31 8.08
N PHE A 135 1.74 13.45 6.76
CA PHE A 135 0.72 14.08 5.91
C PHE A 135 -0.53 13.22 5.69
N ILE A 136 -0.52 11.93 6.05
CA ILE A 136 -1.77 11.15 6.10
C ILE A 136 -2.68 11.73 7.20
N TYR A 137 -2.14 11.85 8.41
CA TYR A 137 -2.88 12.39 9.54
C TYR A 137 -3.12 13.89 9.42
N LYS A 138 -2.18 14.64 8.83
CA LYS A 138 -2.37 16.08 8.66
C LYS A 138 -3.49 16.40 7.68
N ASN A 139 -3.64 15.61 6.60
CA ASN A 139 -4.72 15.80 5.65
C ASN A 139 -6.08 15.36 6.23
N ASP A 140 -6.11 14.32 7.07
CA ASP A 140 -7.30 13.84 7.79
C ASP A 140 -8.04 14.98 8.53
N GLU A 141 -7.29 15.91 9.13
CA GLU A 141 -7.83 17.08 9.85
C GLU A 141 -8.74 18.00 9.00
N TYR A 142 -8.67 17.91 7.66
CA TYR A 142 -9.39 18.76 6.72
C TYR A 142 -10.49 18.04 5.93
N LEU A 143 -10.67 16.73 6.12
CA LEU A 143 -11.58 15.90 5.31
C LEU A 143 -12.77 15.40 6.13
N ASP A 144 -14.00 15.81 5.77
CA ASP A 144 -15.19 15.47 6.57
C ASP A 144 -15.77 14.07 6.28
N TYR A 145 -15.40 13.47 5.15
CA TYR A 145 -15.93 12.19 4.66
C TYR A 145 -15.12 10.97 5.10
N VAL A 146 -13.97 11.16 5.74
CA VAL A 146 -13.02 10.09 6.10
C VAL A 146 -12.37 10.40 7.44
N ASP A 147 -12.10 9.35 8.23
CA ASP A 147 -11.29 9.42 9.45
C ASP A 147 -10.18 8.35 9.39
N VAL A 148 -8.96 8.66 9.82
CA VAL A 148 -7.92 7.67 10.13
C VAL A 148 -8.18 7.07 11.52
N VAL A 149 -8.23 5.75 11.61
CA VAL A 149 -8.53 5.01 12.84
C VAL A 149 -7.35 4.11 13.21
N ASP A 150 -6.75 4.36 14.38
CA ASP A 150 -5.66 3.57 14.95
C ASP A 150 -6.22 2.50 15.93
N PHE A 151 -5.69 1.28 15.88
CA PHE A 151 -6.07 0.19 16.78
C PHE A 151 -4.92 -0.21 17.73
N ASP A 152 -5.28 -0.64 18.94
CA ASP A 152 -4.33 -1.04 20.01
C ASP A 152 -3.38 -2.18 19.60
N ASN A 153 -3.76 -3.01 18.63
CA ASN A 153 -2.93 -4.09 18.10
C ASN A 153 -1.89 -3.60 17.06
N GLY A 154 -1.75 -2.27 16.89
CA GLY A 154 -0.71 -1.65 16.07
C GLY A 154 -1.03 -1.65 14.58
N PHE A 155 -2.29 -1.49 14.18
CA PHE A 155 -2.59 -1.14 12.80
C PHE A 155 -3.55 0.01 12.70
N SER A 156 -3.48 0.69 11.57
CA SER A 156 -4.37 1.79 11.22
C SER A 156 -5.16 1.49 9.95
N THR A 157 -6.29 2.17 9.79
CA THR A 157 -7.13 2.09 8.58
C THR A 157 -8.01 3.33 8.44
N LEU A 158 -8.87 3.35 7.43
CA LEU A 158 -9.79 4.44 7.15
C LEU A 158 -11.25 4.06 7.44
N LYS A 159 -12.03 5.01 7.94
CA LYS A 159 -13.49 4.94 8.02
C LYS A 159 -14.09 6.00 7.09
N PHE A 160 -14.91 5.59 6.12
CA PHE A 160 -15.54 6.49 5.15
C PHE A 160 -17.03 6.70 5.43
N LYS A 161 -17.57 7.85 5.03
CA LYS A 161 -19.00 8.10 4.87
C LYS A 161 -19.38 8.03 3.38
N THR A 162 -20.41 7.25 3.04
CA THR A 162 -20.95 7.15 1.67
C THR A 162 -22.44 7.44 1.67
N LEU A 163 -22.96 7.78 0.48
CA LEU A 163 -24.38 7.99 0.25
C LEU A 163 -24.91 6.87 -0.63
N GLU A 164 -25.63 5.90 -0.07
CA GLU A 164 -26.21 4.77 -0.83
C GLU A 164 -27.73 4.88 -0.83
N ASP A 165 -28.35 5.05 -2.01
CA ASP A 165 -29.79 5.23 -2.18
C ASP A 165 -30.38 6.36 -1.29
N GLY A 166 -29.63 7.46 -1.16
CA GLY A 166 -30.00 8.60 -0.32
C GLY A 166 -29.83 8.35 1.19
N LYS A 167 -29.20 7.24 1.60
CA LYS A 167 -28.90 6.92 3.00
C LYS A 167 -27.41 6.96 3.26
N GLU A 168 -27.04 7.61 4.35
CA GLU A 168 -25.66 7.62 4.82
C GLU A 168 -25.26 6.23 5.34
N LYS A 169 -24.05 5.79 4.98
CA LYS A 169 -23.43 4.59 5.51
C LYS A 169 -21.98 4.85 5.88
N GLU A 170 -21.53 4.16 6.91
CA GLU A 170 -20.12 4.12 7.27
C GLU A 170 -19.47 2.81 6.79
N ILE A 171 -18.29 2.92 6.18
CA ILE A 171 -17.55 1.79 5.63
C ILE A 171 -16.15 1.78 6.23
N MET A 172 -15.77 0.66 6.84
CA MET A 172 -14.40 0.41 7.28
C MET A 172 -13.56 -0.13 6.13
N CYS A 173 -12.46 0.55 5.82
CA CYS A 173 -11.49 0.08 4.86
C CYS A 173 -10.75 -1.16 5.40
N PRO A 174 -10.54 -2.22 4.62
CA PRO A 174 -9.64 -3.29 5.00
C PRO A 174 -8.22 -2.75 5.14
N MET A 175 -7.57 -3.09 6.25
CA MET A 175 -6.18 -2.73 6.55
C MET A 175 -5.24 -2.86 5.34
N GLN A 176 -5.26 -3.99 4.62
CA GLN A 176 -4.38 -4.19 3.46
C GLN A 176 -4.64 -3.19 2.33
N ILE A 177 -5.88 -2.71 2.18
CA ILE A 177 -6.21 -1.71 1.17
C ILE A 177 -5.62 -0.34 1.57
N TYR A 178 -5.77 0.06 2.84
CA TYR A 178 -5.17 1.27 3.38
C TYR A 178 -3.66 1.30 3.18
N TYR A 179 -2.92 0.29 3.67
CA TYR A 179 -1.46 0.33 3.57
C TYR A 179 -0.95 0.32 2.13
N TRP A 180 -1.53 -0.50 1.24
CA TRP A 180 -1.03 -0.60 -0.13
C TRP A 180 -1.42 0.57 -1.03
N TYR A 181 -2.60 1.15 -0.81
CA TYR A 181 -3.21 2.06 -1.77
C TYR A 181 -3.53 3.43 -1.17
N VAL A 182 -3.09 3.71 0.06
CA VAL A 182 -3.03 5.05 0.65
C VAL A 182 -1.63 5.29 1.20
N VAL A 183 -1.14 4.43 2.10
CA VAL A 183 0.14 4.63 2.80
C VAL A 183 1.35 4.53 1.88
N HIS A 184 1.39 3.54 0.97
CA HIS A 184 2.58 3.31 0.15
C HIS A 184 2.97 4.56 -0.67
N PRO A 185 4.22 5.06 -0.55
CA PRO A 185 4.63 6.36 -1.11
C PRO A 185 4.75 6.35 -2.64
N ARG A 186 4.89 5.14 -3.20
CA ARG A 186 4.93 4.88 -4.64
C ARG A 186 3.55 4.54 -5.20
N ILE A 187 3.20 5.19 -6.30
CA ILE A 187 1.91 5.17 -6.98
C ILE A 187 1.91 4.11 -8.08
N THR A 188 2.87 4.23 -9.01
CA THR A 188 3.05 3.32 -10.15
C THR A 188 4.51 2.89 -10.28
N PHE A 189 5.21 3.34 -11.33
CA PHE A 189 6.58 2.99 -11.66
C PHE A 189 7.60 4.09 -11.31
N GLU A 190 7.15 5.30 -11.00
CA GLU A 190 7.99 6.44 -10.58
C GLU A 190 8.68 6.16 -9.24
N ASP A 191 9.82 6.80 -8.96
CA ASP A 191 10.42 6.74 -7.63
C ASP A 191 9.78 7.80 -6.72
N ALA A 192 9.61 7.50 -5.43
CA ALA A 192 9.08 8.48 -4.48
C ALA A 192 10.19 9.46 -4.10
N GLU A 193 10.07 10.70 -4.57
CA GLU A 193 11.11 11.73 -4.46
C GLU A 193 10.52 13.07 -4.01
N TYR A 194 11.38 13.93 -3.45
CA TYR A 194 11.04 15.35 -3.27
C TYR A 194 11.19 16.07 -4.60
N VAL A 195 10.13 16.74 -5.03
CA VAL A 195 10.15 17.64 -6.18
C VAL A 195 9.67 19.00 -5.73
N TYR A 196 10.40 20.04 -6.13
CA TYR A 196 10.19 21.40 -5.62
C TYR A 196 10.25 21.44 -4.07
N GLY A 197 11.15 20.64 -3.48
CA GLY A 197 11.31 20.55 -2.02
C GLY A 197 10.12 19.94 -1.27
N LYS A 198 9.17 19.32 -1.97
CA LYS A 198 7.93 18.77 -1.40
C LYS A 198 7.63 17.37 -1.91
N PHE A 199 7.10 16.52 -1.04
CA PHE A 199 6.56 15.22 -1.47
C PHE A 199 5.16 15.42 -2.09
N TRP A 200 4.76 14.57 -3.03
CA TRP A 200 3.50 14.76 -3.77
C TRP A 200 2.26 14.84 -2.86
N ARG A 201 2.27 14.14 -1.72
CA ARG A 201 1.13 14.15 -0.79
C ARG A 201 0.89 15.55 -0.24
N GLU A 202 1.95 16.21 0.20
CA GLU A 202 1.89 17.58 0.68
C GLU A 202 1.58 18.54 -0.47
N TYR A 203 2.33 18.43 -1.56
CA TYR A 203 2.26 19.34 -2.69
C TYR A 203 0.86 19.41 -3.29
N LEU A 204 0.27 18.26 -3.63
CA LEU A 204 -1.04 18.23 -4.29
C LEU A 204 -2.17 18.75 -3.41
N PHE A 205 -2.04 18.67 -2.08
CA PHE A 205 -3.09 19.11 -1.16
C PHE A 205 -3.06 20.63 -0.94
N TYR A 206 -1.86 21.17 -0.72
CA TYR A 206 -1.67 22.54 -0.25
C TYR A 206 -1.27 23.54 -1.35
N HIS A 207 -0.95 23.09 -2.56
CA HIS A 207 -0.47 23.95 -3.64
C HIS A 207 -1.38 23.92 -4.89
N ASN A 208 -1.49 25.09 -5.53
CA ASN A 208 -2.03 25.28 -6.87
C ASN A 208 -1.37 26.48 -7.55
N ASP A 209 -1.30 26.49 -8.87
CA ASP A 209 -0.93 27.68 -9.62
C ASP A 209 -2.12 28.64 -9.81
N ILE A 210 -1.85 29.94 -9.98
CA ILE A 210 -2.92 30.94 -10.17
C ILE A 210 -3.74 30.58 -11.41
N GLY A 211 -5.05 30.50 -11.25
CA GLY A 211 -6.00 30.11 -12.31
C GLY A 211 -6.36 28.63 -12.34
N TYR A 212 -5.72 27.81 -11.49
CA TYR A 212 -6.01 26.39 -11.33
C TYR A 212 -6.61 26.12 -9.93
N PRO A 213 -7.45 25.09 -9.76
CA PRO A 213 -8.13 24.86 -8.48
C PRO A 213 -7.18 24.32 -7.41
N LEU A 214 -7.39 24.71 -6.16
CA LEU A 214 -6.70 24.14 -4.99
C LEU A 214 -7.45 22.89 -4.49
N LEU A 215 -6.74 21.78 -4.28
CA LEU A 215 -7.37 20.50 -3.90
C LEU A 215 -8.06 20.57 -2.53
N MET A 216 -7.35 21.05 -1.50
CA MET A 216 -7.90 21.19 -0.15
C MET A 216 -9.17 22.04 -0.14
N GLU A 217 -9.22 23.12 -0.92
CA GLU A 217 -10.41 23.96 -1.06
C GLU A 217 -11.60 23.20 -1.67
N LYS A 218 -11.37 22.31 -2.65
CA LYS A 218 -12.43 21.51 -3.27
C LYS A 218 -12.94 20.38 -2.41
N LEU A 219 -12.13 19.86 -1.51
CA LEU A 219 -12.51 18.79 -0.60
C LEU A 219 -13.16 19.30 0.69
N HIS A 220 -12.90 20.56 1.06
CA HIS A 220 -13.45 21.17 2.26
C HIS A 220 -14.99 21.15 2.25
N GLY A 221 -15.61 20.63 3.32
CA GLY A 221 -17.06 20.55 3.47
C GLY A 221 -17.73 19.38 2.73
N ILE A 222 -16.99 18.56 1.99
CA ILE A 222 -17.55 17.39 1.28
C ILE A 222 -17.79 16.27 2.30
N LYS A 223 -19.06 15.89 2.47
CA LYS A 223 -19.49 14.93 3.51
C LYS A 223 -19.38 13.47 3.11
N TYR A 224 -19.38 13.18 1.81
CA TYR A 224 -19.48 11.82 1.29
C TYR A 224 -18.33 11.51 0.34
N LEU A 225 -17.72 10.33 0.51
CA LEU A 225 -16.69 9.84 -0.38
C LEU A 225 -17.27 9.59 -1.78
N TRP A 226 -18.39 8.85 -1.85
CA TRP A 226 -19.07 8.48 -3.09
C TRP A 226 -20.57 8.22 -2.84
N ASP A 227 -21.36 8.37 -3.90
CA ASP A 227 -22.82 8.22 -3.91
C ASP A 227 -23.30 6.88 -4.50
N ASN A 228 -22.36 5.97 -4.76
CA ASN A 228 -22.63 4.63 -5.31
C ASN A 228 -23.35 4.66 -6.68
N GLN A 229 -23.15 5.72 -7.47
CA GLN A 229 -23.67 5.83 -8.82
C GLN A 229 -22.55 5.70 -9.86
N SER A 230 -22.85 5.00 -10.96
CA SER A 230 -22.01 4.98 -12.16
C SER A 230 -22.44 6.13 -13.08
N TYR A 231 -21.49 6.89 -13.64
CA TYR A 231 -21.77 8.05 -14.48
C TYR A 231 -20.60 8.44 -15.38
N HIS A 232 -20.90 9.27 -16.38
CA HIS A 232 -19.92 9.89 -17.27
C HIS A 232 -19.87 11.40 -16.99
N PRO A 233 -18.86 11.90 -16.25
CA PRO A 233 -18.67 13.33 -16.10
C PRO A 233 -18.57 14.01 -17.48
N PRO A 234 -19.36 15.07 -17.76
CA PRO A 234 -19.32 15.74 -19.05
C PRO A 234 -18.02 16.53 -19.26
N SER A 235 -17.67 16.75 -20.51
CA SER A 235 -16.54 17.61 -20.90
C SER A 235 -16.76 19.04 -20.41
N HIS A 236 -15.69 19.70 -19.96
CA HIS A 236 -15.70 21.11 -19.57
C HIS A 236 -16.72 21.49 -18.49
N ARG A 237 -17.13 20.52 -17.68
CA ARG A 237 -18.13 20.72 -16.63
C ARG A 237 -17.68 21.75 -15.59
N THR A 238 -18.65 22.33 -14.93
CA THR A 238 -18.47 23.41 -13.97
C THR A 238 -18.53 22.85 -12.55
N TRP A 239 -17.97 23.59 -11.58
CA TRP A 239 -18.01 23.15 -10.18
C TRP A 239 -19.45 22.98 -9.68
N LYS A 240 -20.34 23.90 -10.07
CA LYS A 240 -21.78 23.84 -9.77
C LYS A 240 -22.39 22.53 -10.27
N TRP A 241 -22.12 22.14 -11.53
CA TRP A 241 -22.61 20.88 -12.06
C TRP A 241 -22.14 19.69 -11.22
N SER A 242 -20.85 19.65 -10.89
CA SER A 242 -20.27 18.57 -10.09
C SER A 242 -20.99 18.43 -8.75
N MET A 243 -21.19 19.54 -8.02
CA MET A 243 -21.83 19.50 -6.70
C MET A 243 -23.35 19.30 -6.73
N GLU A 244 -24.05 19.73 -7.79
CA GLU A 244 -25.48 19.50 -7.94
C GLU A 244 -25.81 18.05 -8.32
N ASN A 245 -24.94 17.38 -9.08
CA ASN A 245 -25.18 16.02 -9.57
C ASN A 245 -24.54 14.95 -8.67
N HIS A 246 -23.30 15.17 -8.23
CA HIS A 246 -22.53 14.22 -7.43
C HIS A 246 -21.70 14.95 -6.35
N PRO A 247 -22.32 15.42 -5.24
CA PRO A 247 -21.64 16.13 -4.15
C PRO A 247 -20.74 15.19 -3.31
N THR A 248 -19.69 14.67 -3.93
CA THR A 248 -18.84 13.59 -3.42
C THR A 248 -17.37 13.88 -3.65
N ALA A 249 -16.50 13.29 -2.83
CA ALA A 249 -15.05 13.46 -2.95
C ALA A 249 -14.52 12.90 -4.28
N ILE A 250 -15.09 11.80 -4.78
CA ILE A 250 -14.72 11.23 -6.08
C ILE A 250 -14.94 12.25 -7.21
N GLU A 251 -16.11 12.90 -7.25
CA GLU A 251 -16.38 13.88 -8.29
C GLU A 251 -15.57 15.18 -8.11
N ALA A 252 -15.38 15.63 -6.87
CA ALA A 252 -14.53 16.79 -6.58
C ALA A 252 -13.10 16.58 -7.09
N ILE A 253 -12.54 15.38 -6.89
CA ILE A 253 -11.22 15.01 -7.41
C ILE A 253 -11.23 14.88 -8.93
N ASN A 254 -12.27 14.26 -9.52
CA ASN A 254 -12.38 14.19 -10.98
C ASN A 254 -12.41 15.59 -11.60
N TYR A 255 -13.06 16.56 -10.95
CA TYR A 255 -13.11 17.95 -11.39
C TYR A 255 -11.72 18.56 -11.28
N TRP A 256 -11.09 18.44 -10.11
CA TRP A 256 -9.76 18.98 -9.85
C TRP A 256 -8.72 18.46 -10.85
N VAL A 257 -8.68 17.15 -11.11
CA VAL A 257 -7.75 16.54 -12.08
C VAL A 257 -7.98 17.10 -13.49
N GLY A 258 -9.25 17.15 -13.94
CA GLY A 258 -9.58 17.65 -15.28
C GLY A 258 -9.22 19.12 -15.47
N LYS A 259 -9.42 19.95 -14.45
CA LYS A 259 -9.07 21.38 -14.51
C LYS A 259 -7.57 21.65 -14.35
N THR A 260 -6.87 20.81 -13.59
CA THR A 260 -5.42 20.93 -13.37
C THR A 260 -4.63 20.48 -14.59
N VAL A 261 -5.01 19.37 -15.23
CA VAL A 261 -4.35 18.85 -16.44
C VAL A 261 -5.27 19.05 -17.65
N ASN A 262 -5.45 20.32 -18.02
CA ASN A 262 -6.43 20.72 -19.03
C ASN A 262 -5.83 20.89 -20.44
N GLN A 263 -4.52 20.73 -20.62
CA GLN A 263 -3.85 20.77 -21.92
C GLN A 263 -3.29 19.39 -22.32
N LEU A 264 -3.06 19.21 -23.62
CA LEU A 264 -2.32 18.06 -24.14
C LEU A 264 -0.82 18.37 -24.10
N ALA A 265 -0.02 17.42 -23.64
CA ALA A 265 1.43 17.54 -23.65
C ALA A 265 1.96 17.58 -25.10
N THR A 266 2.84 18.53 -25.41
CA THR A 266 3.53 18.64 -26.70
C THR A 266 5.03 18.38 -26.62
N GLY A 267 5.62 18.52 -25.44
CA GLY A 267 7.04 18.28 -25.14
C GLY A 267 7.26 17.18 -24.10
N ASP A 268 7.81 17.55 -22.95
CA ASP A 268 8.22 16.60 -21.91
C ASP A 268 7.04 15.81 -21.32
N ARG A 269 7.35 14.64 -20.74
CA ARG A 269 6.38 13.64 -20.30
C ARG A 269 6.70 13.23 -18.86
N PRO A 270 6.41 14.09 -17.87
CA PRO A 270 6.85 13.88 -16.50
C PRO A 270 6.14 12.70 -15.84
N GLY A 271 6.87 11.96 -15.01
CA GLY A 271 6.34 10.86 -14.19
C GLY A 271 6.07 11.23 -12.72
N GLN A 272 6.42 12.47 -12.30
CA GLN A 272 6.28 12.91 -10.92
C GLN A 272 4.99 13.72 -10.77
N PRO A 273 4.09 13.39 -9.82
CA PRO A 273 2.79 14.06 -9.70
C PRO A 273 2.88 15.58 -9.49
N ASN A 274 3.88 16.06 -8.75
CA ASN A 274 4.09 17.50 -8.53
C ASN A 274 4.36 18.24 -9.85
N VAL A 275 5.17 17.63 -10.71
CA VAL A 275 5.54 18.19 -12.02
C VAL A 275 4.32 18.19 -12.93
N ILE A 276 3.58 17.08 -13.00
CA ILE A 276 2.34 16.99 -13.78
C ILE A 276 1.33 18.07 -13.35
N ALA A 277 1.18 18.27 -12.04
CA ALA A 277 0.27 19.27 -11.49
C ALA A 277 0.67 20.70 -11.84
N HIS A 278 1.96 20.98 -11.97
CA HIS A 278 2.51 22.30 -12.31
C HIS A 278 2.58 22.58 -13.83
N GLU A 279 2.84 21.57 -14.64
CA GLU A 279 2.94 21.73 -16.09
C GLU A 279 1.56 21.84 -16.77
N HIS A 280 0.50 21.43 -16.07
CA HIS A 280 -0.90 21.52 -16.48
C HIS A 280 -1.25 20.81 -17.81
N ASN A 281 -0.40 19.89 -18.24
CA ASN A 281 -0.55 19.17 -19.49
C ASN A 281 -0.25 17.68 -19.32
N GLY A 282 -0.86 16.84 -20.17
CA GLY A 282 -0.69 15.39 -20.06
C GLY A 282 -1.55 14.57 -21.03
N PHE A 283 -1.29 13.27 -21.08
CA PHE A 283 -2.15 12.26 -21.69
C PHE A 283 -2.57 11.25 -20.61
N CYS A 284 -2.98 10.04 -21.00
CA CYS A 284 -3.49 9.05 -20.05
C CYS A 284 -2.47 8.67 -18.96
N GLY A 285 -1.18 8.61 -19.28
CA GLY A 285 -0.10 8.32 -18.32
C GLY A 285 -0.05 9.30 -17.15
N GLU A 286 0.06 10.59 -17.47
CA GLU A 286 0.13 11.67 -16.48
C GLU A 286 -1.19 11.80 -15.72
N LEU A 287 -2.33 11.69 -16.42
CA LEU A 287 -3.66 11.72 -15.81
C LEU A 287 -3.86 10.57 -14.81
N GLN A 288 -3.39 9.36 -15.13
CA GLN A 288 -3.43 8.25 -14.18
C GLN A 288 -2.60 8.57 -12.94
N GLN A 289 -1.34 8.98 -13.12
CA GLN A 289 -0.43 9.20 -12.01
C GLN A 289 -0.92 10.30 -11.07
N ILE A 290 -1.25 11.47 -11.60
CA ILE A 290 -1.75 12.58 -10.77
C ILE A 290 -3.07 12.20 -10.10
N ALA A 291 -3.96 11.46 -10.77
CA ALA A 291 -5.25 11.13 -10.20
C ALA A 291 -5.17 10.06 -9.10
N VAL A 292 -4.28 9.07 -9.24
CA VAL A 292 -4.00 8.12 -8.15
C VAL A 292 -3.33 8.86 -6.99
N ALA A 293 -2.33 9.70 -7.26
CA ALA A 293 -1.67 10.52 -6.22
C ALA A 293 -2.69 11.36 -5.44
N THR A 294 -3.53 12.10 -6.16
CA THR A 294 -4.56 12.99 -5.60
C THR A 294 -5.57 12.22 -4.76
N GLN A 295 -6.05 11.06 -5.22
CA GLN A 295 -6.93 10.22 -4.43
C GLN A 295 -6.24 9.75 -3.15
N ARG A 296 -4.98 9.30 -3.22
CA ARG A 296 -4.23 8.89 -2.02
C ARG A 296 -3.96 10.04 -1.06
N THR A 297 -3.68 11.24 -1.59
CA THR A 297 -3.54 12.48 -0.82
C THR A 297 -4.83 12.79 -0.06
N ALA A 298 -5.97 12.58 -0.70
CA ALA A 298 -7.31 12.76 -0.16
C ALA A 298 -7.80 11.54 0.65
N LEU A 299 -6.91 10.64 1.07
CA LEU A 299 -7.23 9.43 1.83
C LEU A 299 -8.27 8.51 1.15
N ILE A 300 -8.29 8.47 -0.18
CA ILE A 300 -9.10 7.53 -0.97
C ILE A 300 -8.16 6.44 -1.51
N PRO A 301 -8.34 5.16 -1.14
CA PRO A 301 -7.48 4.11 -1.63
C PRO A 301 -7.59 3.98 -3.16
N SER A 302 -6.47 4.10 -3.85
CA SER A 302 -6.43 4.19 -5.30
C SER A 302 -5.28 3.40 -5.93
N VAL A 303 -5.54 2.82 -7.10
CA VAL A 303 -4.59 2.00 -7.86
C VAL A 303 -4.60 2.34 -9.35
N GLY A 304 -3.41 2.40 -9.95
CA GLY A 304 -3.27 2.55 -11.40
C GLY A 304 -3.54 1.24 -12.14
N ILE A 305 -4.52 1.24 -13.05
CA ILE A 305 -4.80 0.13 -13.96
C ILE A 305 -4.15 0.36 -15.31
N ASN A 306 -3.49 -0.69 -15.81
CA ASN A 306 -2.66 -0.65 -16.99
C ASN A 306 -3.20 -1.59 -18.07
N ASN A 307 -3.25 -1.06 -19.29
CA ASN A 307 -3.41 -1.78 -20.54
C ASN A 307 -2.19 -1.51 -21.44
N LEU A 308 -1.00 -1.95 -21.00
CA LEU A 308 0.26 -1.64 -21.68
C LEU A 308 0.31 -2.14 -23.14
N GLY A 309 -0.29 -3.29 -23.42
CA GLY A 309 -0.28 -3.88 -24.76
C GLY A 309 -1.04 -3.06 -25.80
N GLU A 310 -2.10 -2.36 -25.38
CA GLU A 310 -2.97 -1.55 -26.24
C GLU A 310 -2.98 -0.06 -25.87
N ASP A 311 -1.94 0.40 -25.17
CA ASP A 311 -1.63 1.81 -24.92
C ASP A 311 -2.82 2.58 -24.29
N HIS A 312 -3.19 2.18 -23.08
CA HIS A 312 -4.12 2.96 -22.24
C HIS A 312 -3.88 2.67 -20.76
N VAL A 313 -4.17 3.65 -19.92
CA VAL A 313 -4.07 3.55 -18.46
C VAL A 313 -5.13 4.45 -17.81
N TRP A 314 -5.60 4.08 -16.62
CA TRP A 314 -6.57 4.83 -15.81
C TRP A 314 -6.48 4.37 -14.35
N ARG A 315 -7.43 4.69 -13.46
CA ARG A 315 -7.37 4.25 -12.05
C ARG A 315 -8.60 3.46 -11.58
N GLU A 316 -8.45 2.77 -10.48
CA GLU A 316 -9.58 2.31 -9.67
C GLU A 316 -9.50 2.96 -8.29
N PHE A 317 -10.64 3.31 -7.71
CA PHE A 317 -10.74 3.66 -6.29
C PHE A 317 -11.45 2.54 -5.52
N TRP A 318 -11.17 2.42 -4.22
CA TRP A 318 -11.81 1.42 -3.36
C TRP A 318 -12.92 2.04 -2.51
N CYS A 319 -14.12 1.45 -2.56
CA CYS A 319 -15.25 1.72 -1.69
C CYS A 319 -16.13 0.46 -1.60
N ASN A 320 -15.94 -0.39 -0.59
CA ASN A 320 -16.60 -1.71 -0.49
C ASN A 320 -16.38 -2.63 -1.72
N GLY A 321 -15.27 -2.43 -2.41
CA GLY A 321 -15.04 -2.96 -3.74
C GLY A 321 -14.14 -2.02 -4.51
N TRP A 322 -13.50 -2.50 -5.56
CA TRP A 322 -12.82 -1.61 -6.50
C TRP A 322 -13.82 -1.12 -7.53
N HIS A 323 -13.68 0.14 -7.95
CA HIS A 323 -14.53 0.79 -8.96
C HIS A 323 -13.66 1.48 -10.00
N GLN A 324 -13.97 1.28 -11.27
CA GLN A 324 -13.27 1.96 -12.37
C GLN A 324 -13.44 3.48 -12.24
N CYS A 325 -12.40 4.26 -12.56
CA CYS A 325 -12.47 5.70 -12.63
C CYS A 325 -11.44 6.24 -13.63
N ASP A 326 -11.86 7.06 -14.58
CA ASP A 326 -11.00 7.60 -15.64
C ASP A 326 -11.30 9.07 -15.91
N ASN A 327 -10.24 9.83 -16.17
CA ASN A 327 -10.30 11.21 -16.63
C ASN A 327 -9.77 11.27 -18.06
N TRP A 328 -10.49 11.93 -18.94
CA TRP A 328 -10.09 12.04 -20.34
C TRP A 328 -9.34 13.34 -20.61
N TRP A 329 -8.60 13.31 -21.72
CA TRP A 329 -7.67 14.36 -22.09
C TRP A 329 -8.32 15.73 -22.18
N ALA A 330 -7.56 16.77 -21.79
CA ALA A 330 -7.94 18.17 -21.92
C ALA A 330 -9.34 18.50 -21.34
N ASP A 331 -9.60 18.03 -20.12
CA ASP A 331 -10.91 18.20 -19.45
C ASP A 331 -12.10 17.65 -20.26
N GLY A 332 -11.85 16.59 -21.03
CA GLY A 332 -12.81 15.96 -21.93
C GLY A 332 -13.91 15.13 -21.24
N GLY A 333 -14.00 15.16 -19.91
CA GLY A 333 -14.91 14.35 -19.11
C GLY A 333 -14.24 13.11 -18.53
N GLY A 334 -14.99 12.02 -18.40
CA GLY A 334 -14.48 10.77 -17.84
C GLY A 334 -15.51 9.67 -17.74
N SER A 335 -15.20 8.66 -16.92
CA SER A 335 -16.09 7.53 -16.63
C SER A 335 -15.87 7.05 -15.20
N VAL A 336 -16.96 6.83 -14.45
CA VAL A 336 -16.95 6.38 -13.06
C VAL A 336 -17.80 5.12 -12.93
N ASP A 337 -17.21 4.10 -12.33
CA ASP A 337 -17.77 2.77 -12.09
C ASP A 337 -18.31 2.07 -13.35
N ASN A 338 -17.58 2.19 -14.47
CA ASN A 338 -17.94 1.54 -15.73
C ASN A 338 -16.81 0.66 -16.28
N TYR A 339 -16.89 -0.63 -15.99
CA TYR A 339 -15.93 -1.63 -16.47
C TYR A 339 -16.03 -1.94 -17.96
N ASP A 340 -17.14 -1.58 -18.62
CA ASP A 340 -17.39 -1.88 -20.03
C ASP A 340 -16.79 -0.82 -20.98
N GLU A 341 -16.30 0.30 -20.44
CA GLU A 341 -15.85 1.50 -21.16
C GLU A 341 -14.91 1.19 -22.34
N TYR A 342 -13.81 0.47 -22.10
CA TYR A 342 -12.78 0.31 -23.13
C TYR A 342 -13.08 -0.84 -24.10
N ARG A 343 -13.51 -1.99 -23.59
CA ARG A 343 -13.73 -3.18 -24.43
C ARG A 343 -15.02 -3.08 -25.23
N TYR A 344 -16.10 -2.60 -24.62
CA TYR A 344 -17.44 -2.70 -25.19
C TYR A 344 -17.97 -1.37 -25.71
N ILE A 345 -17.66 -0.26 -25.04
CA ILE A 345 -18.09 1.08 -25.50
C ILE A 345 -17.12 1.61 -26.55
N TRP A 346 -15.82 1.65 -26.27
CA TRP A 346 -14.80 2.09 -27.25
C TRP A 346 -14.46 1.02 -28.29
N GLY A 347 -14.90 -0.23 -28.08
CA GLY A 347 -14.65 -1.34 -29.00
C GLY A 347 -13.19 -1.78 -29.11
N LYS A 348 -12.33 -1.48 -28.11
CA LYS A 348 -10.92 -1.89 -28.14
C LYS A 348 -10.80 -3.42 -28.13
N ILE A 349 -9.88 -3.96 -28.93
CA ILE A 349 -9.48 -5.38 -28.86
C ILE A 349 -8.35 -5.49 -27.85
N VAL A 350 -8.65 -5.94 -26.63
CA VAL A 350 -7.71 -5.88 -25.51
C VAL A 350 -7.10 -7.25 -25.19
N SER A 351 -5.80 -7.24 -24.89
CA SER A 351 -5.02 -8.40 -24.49
C SER A 351 -5.23 -8.75 -23.02
N ALA A 352 -4.81 -7.87 -22.11
CA ALA A 352 -4.93 -8.06 -20.67
C ALA A 352 -4.93 -6.72 -19.94
N PHE A 353 -5.40 -6.75 -18.69
CA PHE A 353 -5.39 -5.60 -17.79
C PHE A 353 -4.77 -6.00 -16.45
N PHE A 354 -4.00 -5.11 -15.85
CA PHE A 354 -3.41 -5.36 -14.52
C PHE A 354 -3.36 -4.09 -13.66
N GLY A 355 -3.48 -4.27 -12.36
CA GLY A 355 -3.23 -3.21 -11.37
C GLY A 355 -1.76 -3.18 -10.95
N TRP A 356 -1.22 -1.98 -10.77
CA TRP A 356 0.15 -1.77 -10.29
C TRP A 356 0.19 -1.61 -8.77
N ARG A 357 1.08 -2.32 -8.09
CA ARG A 357 1.31 -2.16 -6.66
C ARG A 357 2.65 -1.44 -6.42
N GLY A 358 2.73 -0.65 -5.35
CA GLY A 358 3.90 0.18 -5.06
C GLY A 358 5.22 -0.59 -4.87
N ASP A 359 5.17 -1.88 -4.52
CA ASP A 359 6.35 -2.76 -4.44
C ASP A 359 6.81 -3.31 -5.81
N SER A 360 6.39 -2.68 -6.91
CA SER A 360 6.58 -3.14 -8.28
C SER A 360 5.90 -4.47 -8.62
N SER A 361 5.04 -5.02 -7.76
CA SER A 361 4.23 -6.17 -8.15
C SER A 361 3.01 -5.75 -8.97
N ILE A 362 2.50 -6.68 -9.78
CA ILE A 362 1.26 -6.49 -10.54
C ILE A 362 0.27 -7.59 -10.22
N TYR A 363 -1.01 -7.33 -10.42
CA TYR A 363 -2.07 -8.33 -10.32
C TYR A 363 -3.08 -8.20 -11.46
N ASP A 364 -3.54 -9.35 -11.98
CA ASP A 364 -4.47 -9.43 -13.10
C ASP A 364 -5.87 -8.91 -12.70
N VAL A 365 -6.38 -7.92 -13.44
CA VAL A 365 -7.76 -7.40 -13.31
C VAL A 365 -8.58 -7.61 -14.57
N THR A 366 -8.07 -8.36 -15.55
CA THR A 366 -8.70 -8.55 -16.86
C THR A 366 -10.14 -9.06 -16.75
N ALA A 367 -10.40 -9.92 -15.76
CA ALA A 367 -11.72 -10.49 -15.54
C ALA A 367 -12.80 -9.47 -15.12
N LYS A 368 -12.41 -8.27 -14.66
CA LYS A 368 -13.35 -7.18 -14.37
C LYS A 368 -13.82 -6.47 -15.65
N TYR A 369 -12.92 -6.30 -16.62
CA TYR A 369 -13.13 -5.47 -17.82
C TYR A 369 -13.49 -6.26 -19.09
N ILE A 370 -13.25 -7.58 -19.13
CA ILE A 370 -13.58 -8.43 -20.28
C ILE A 370 -14.52 -9.52 -19.80
N LYS A 371 -15.71 -9.67 -20.39
CA LYS A 371 -16.72 -10.67 -20.01
C LYS A 371 -16.23 -12.12 -20.24
N PRO A 372 -16.74 -13.12 -19.50
CA PRO A 372 -16.30 -14.52 -19.59
C PRO A 372 -16.37 -15.17 -21.00
N GLU A 373 -17.17 -14.64 -21.91
CA GLU A 373 -17.30 -15.04 -23.31
C GLU A 373 -16.17 -14.51 -24.20
N ASP A 374 -15.57 -13.38 -23.84
CA ASP A 374 -14.53 -12.70 -24.61
C ASP A 374 -13.12 -12.88 -24.02
N ARG A 375 -12.96 -13.76 -23.02
CA ARG A 375 -11.67 -14.07 -22.40
C ARG A 375 -11.43 -15.57 -22.28
N ALA A 376 -10.16 -15.95 -22.27
CA ALA A 376 -9.68 -17.29 -21.97
C ALA A 376 -8.76 -17.27 -20.74
N LYS A 377 -8.83 -18.33 -19.94
CA LYS A 377 -7.88 -18.58 -18.85
C LYS A 377 -6.74 -19.45 -19.35
N VAL A 378 -5.53 -18.91 -19.38
CA VAL A 378 -4.32 -19.64 -19.76
C VAL A 378 -3.55 -20.01 -18.49
N VAL A 379 -3.27 -21.30 -18.33
CA VAL A 379 -2.46 -21.87 -17.25
C VAL A 379 -1.13 -22.32 -17.85
N VAL A 380 -0.04 -21.79 -17.32
CA VAL A 380 1.31 -22.17 -17.71
C VAL A 380 1.90 -23.08 -16.65
N GLU A 381 2.38 -24.25 -17.05
CA GLU A 381 3.06 -25.24 -16.22
C GLU A 381 4.52 -25.35 -16.67
N VAL A 382 5.47 -25.12 -15.77
CA VAL A 382 6.91 -25.21 -16.04
C VAL A 382 7.51 -26.35 -15.23
N ARG A 383 8.19 -27.25 -15.94
CA ARG A 383 8.87 -28.42 -15.37
C ARG A 383 10.33 -28.44 -15.77
N ASP A 384 11.14 -29.19 -15.03
CA ASP A 384 12.52 -29.47 -15.39
C ASP A 384 12.64 -30.68 -16.33
N ILE A 385 13.86 -30.97 -16.80
CA ILE A 385 14.14 -32.12 -17.68
C ILE A 385 13.86 -33.49 -17.02
N PHE A 386 13.73 -33.53 -15.71
CA PHE A 386 13.37 -34.72 -14.93
C PHE A 386 11.86 -34.75 -14.58
N GLY A 387 11.09 -33.77 -15.05
CA GLY A 387 9.66 -33.64 -14.80
C GLY A 387 9.30 -33.00 -13.47
N ASN A 388 10.26 -32.52 -12.67
CA ASN A 388 9.97 -31.80 -11.43
C ASN A 388 9.42 -30.40 -11.72
N LYS A 389 8.73 -29.81 -10.76
CA LYS A 389 8.12 -28.48 -10.90
C LYS A 389 9.18 -27.38 -10.70
N VAL A 390 9.13 -26.31 -11.49
CA VAL A 390 10.12 -25.20 -11.43
C VAL A 390 9.45 -23.91 -10.98
N ASP A 391 9.79 -23.45 -9.77
CA ASP A 391 9.25 -22.24 -9.16
C ASP A 391 10.03 -20.97 -9.54
N GLY A 392 9.35 -19.83 -9.44
CA GLY A 392 9.93 -18.50 -9.70
C GLY A 392 10.30 -18.22 -11.16
N VAL A 393 9.74 -18.94 -12.13
CA VAL A 393 9.95 -18.63 -13.55
C VAL A 393 9.04 -17.47 -13.93
N ARG A 394 9.62 -16.41 -14.47
CA ARG A 394 8.86 -15.28 -15.01
C ARG A 394 8.31 -15.65 -16.37
N VAL A 395 7.01 -15.44 -16.54
CA VAL A 395 6.29 -15.67 -17.78
C VAL A 395 5.71 -14.35 -18.25
N MET A 396 6.20 -13.84 -19.36
CA MET A 396 5.72 -12.60 -19.99
C MET A 396 4.86 -12.92 -21.22
N VAL A 397 3.77 -12.19 -21.38
CA VAL A 397 2.81 -12.36 -22.47
C VAL A 397 2.78 -11.11 -23.34
N PHE A 398 2.85 -11.27 -24.66
CA PHE A 398 2.83 -10.18 -25.63
C PHE A 398 1.69 -10.37 -26.63
N GLY A 399 0.82 -9.36 -26.78
CA GLY A 399 -0.24 -9.29 -27.79
C GLY A 399 0.22 -8.70 -29.13
N THR A 400 -0.44 -9.05 -30.24
CA THR A 400 0.03 -8.75 -31.62
C THR A 400 -0.54 -7.48 -32.27
N TRP A 401 -1.14 -6.55 -31.54
CA TRP A 401 -1.89 -5.43 -32.13
C TRP A 401 -1.08 -4.58 -33.15
N LYS A 402 0.17 -4.18 -32.84
CA LYS A 402 1.03 -3.42 -33.78
C LYS A 402 1.62 -4.25 -34.94
N ALA A 403 1.56 -5.58 -34.82
CA ALA A 403 2.18 -6.50 -35.77
C ALA A 403 1.39 -6.60 -37.08
N ASN A 404 0.05 -6.50 -37.02
CA ASN A 404 -0.82 -6.57 -38.20
C ASN A 404 -0.70 -5.33 -39.09
N ASN A 405 -0.58 -4.12 -38.52
CA ASN A 405 -0.38 -2.89 -39.29
C ASN A 405 0.98 -2.86 -40.02
N PHE A 406 2.04 -3.33 -39.37
CA PHE A 406 3.37 -3.43 -40.00
C PHE A 406 3.39 -4.48 -41.11
N LYS A 407 2.80 -5.65 -40.86
CA LYS A 407 2.63 -6.72 -41.85
C LYS A 407 1.84 -6.27 -43.06
N ASN A 408 0.73 -5.55 -42.87
CA ASN A 408 -0.05 -4.98 -43.97
C ASN A 408 0.77 -3.94 -44.75
N LYS A 409 1.55 -3.09 -44.05
CA LYS A 409 2.48 -2.16 -44.71
C LYS A 409 3.58 -2.87 -45.52
N LEU A 410 4.12 -4.00 -45.05
CA LEU A 410 5.11 -4.81 -45.76
C LEU A 410 4.53 -5.48 -47.00
N TRP A 411 3.33 -6.07 -46.89
CA TRP A 411 2.60 -6.64 -48.02
C TRP A 411 2.37 -5.60 -49.11
N ASN A 412 1.86 -4.43 -48.73
CA ASN A 412 1.63 -3.32 -49.66
C ASN A 412 2.94 -2.80 -50.27
N LYS A 413 4.02 -2.71 -49.49
CA LYS A 413 5.30 -2.16 -49.96
C LYS A 413 6.03 -3.07 -50.95
N TYR A 414 5.99 -4.38 -50.73
CA TYR A 414 6.79 -5.34 -51.50
C TYR A 414 5.94 -6.23 -52.42
N VAL A 415 4.89 -6.86 -51.90
CA VAL A 415 4.11 -7.86 -52.65
C VAL A 415 3.12 -7.17 -53.58
N ASP A 416 2.32 -6.24 -53.07
CA ASP A 416 1.33 -5.52 -53.88
C ASP A 416 2.00 -4.65 -54.94
N LYS A 417 3.13 -4.01 -54.60
CA LYS A 417 3.92 -3.22 -55.55
C LYS A 417 4.53 -4.05 -56.68
N ILE A 418 4.88 -5.32 -56.44
CA ILE A 418 5.32 -6.25 -57.50
C ILE A 418 4.12 -6.75 -58.29
N TRP A 419 3.01 -7.07 -57.62
CA TRP A 419 1.76 -7.50 -58.24
C TRP A 419 1.26 -6.46 -59.26
N GLN A 420 1.20 -5.18 -58.87
CA GLN A 420 0.75 -4.09 -59.75
C GLN A 420 1.65 -3.85 -60.97
N LYS A 421 2.91 -4.31 -60.95
CA LYS A 421 3.83 -4.21 -62.10
C LYS A 421 3.65 -5.35 -63.12
N LEU A 422 2.84 -6.36 -62.82
CA LEU A 422 2.60 -7.48 -63.73
C LEU A 422 1.60 -7.10 -64.85
N PRO A 423 1.75 -7.68 -66.07
CA PRO A 423 0.84 -7.44 -67.18
C PRO A 423 -0.63 -7.71 -66.82
N GLU A 424 -1.53 -6.87 -67.32
CA GLU A 424 -2.95 -6.86 -66.93
C GLU A 424 -3.67 -8.20 -67.20
N LYS A 425 -3.36 -8.86 -68.32
CA LYS A 425 -3.87 -10.21 -68.63
C LYS A 425 -3.46 -11.27 -67.61
N PHE A 426 -2.29 -11.12 -66.99
CA PHE A 426 -1.80 -12.05 -65.97
C PHE A 426 -2.47 -11.79 -64.62
N ARG A 427 -2.64 -10.51 -64.25
CA ARG A 427 -3.38 -10.13 -63.04
C ARG A 427 -4.82 -10.61 -63.10
N GLN A 428 -5.55 -10.38 -64.19
CA GLN A 428 -6.94 -10.85 -64.33
C GLN A 428 -7.07 -12.37 -64.17
N LYS A 429 -6.13 -13.16 -64.70
CA LYS A 429 -6.17 -14.62 -64.61
C LYS A 429 -5.94 -15.16 -63.20
N TRP A 430 -5.17 -14.45 -62.38
CA TRP A 430 -4.71 -14.92 -61.06
C TRP A 430 -5.21 -14.06 -59.90
N GLN A 431 -6.12 -13.12 -60.16
CA GLN A 431 -6.62 -12.15 -59.18
C GLN A 431 -7.29 -12.85 -57.99
N GLU A 432 -8.19 -13.82 -58.23
CA GLU A 432 -8.83 -14.59 -57.15
C GLU A 432 -7.81 -15.31 -56.27
N LYS A 433 -6.74 -15.85 -56.87
CA LYS A 433 -5.70 -16.56 -56.11
C LYS A 433 -4.79 -15.59 -55.35
N TYR A 434 -4.54 -14.40 -55.90
CA TYR A 434 -3.85 -13.33 -55.18
C TYR A 434 -4.66 -12.87 -53.98
N GLU A 435 -5.97 -12.65 -54.14
CA GLU A 435 -6.89 -12.28 -53.06
C GLU A 435 -6.99 -13.39 -52.01
N GLU A 436 -7.01 -14.66 -52.42
CA GLU A 436 -6.98 -15.79 -51.50
C GLU A 436 -5.67 -15.86 -50.71
N ILE A 437 -4.52 -15.62 -51.37
CA ILE A 437 -3.21 -15.60 -50.70
C ILE A 437 -3.06 -14.35 -49.83
N GLU A 438 -3.56 -13.20 -50.24
CA GLU A 438 -3.57 -11.97 -49.45
C GLU A 438 -4.43 -12.15 -48.20
N LYS A 439 -5.62 -12.74 -48.36
CA LYS A 439 -6.51 -13.10 -47.26
C LYS A 439 -5.87 -14.13 -46.35
N PHE A 440 -5.30 -15.21 -46.90
CA PHE A 440 -4.54 -16.20 -46.14
C PHE A 440 -3.38 -15.56 -45.37
N TYR A 441 -2.61 -14.69 -46.02
CA TYR A 441 -1.48 -14.00 -45.42
C TYR A 441 -1.98 -13.12 -44.27
N LYS A 442 -2.97 -12.24 -44.52
CA LYS A 442 -3.60 -11.35 -43.52
C LYS A 442 -4.22 -12.12 -42.35
N GLU A 443 -4.85 -13.26 -42.58
CA GLU A 443 -5.56 -14.05 -41.55
C GLU A 443 -4.68 -15.06 -40.80
N ARG A 444 -3.65 -15.65 -41.45
CA ARG A 444 -2.91 -16.80 -40.87
C ARG A 444 -1.44 -16.55 -40.53
N VAL A 445 -0.81 -15.50 -41.07
CA VAL A 445 0.59 -15.18 -40.76
C VAL A 445 0.62 -14.16 -39.60
N PRO A 446 1.08 -14.49 -38.39
CA PRO A 446 1.16 -13.49 -37.32
C PRO A 446 2.12 -12.36 -37.72
N GLY A 447 1.73 -11.11 -37.49
CA GLY A 447 2.65 -10.00 -37.71
C GLY A 447 3.87 -10.09 -36.79
N LEU A 448 5.01 -9.52 -37.22
CA LEU A 448 6.20 -9.36 -36.38
C LEU A 448 6.13 -8.04 -35.61
N ILE A 449 6.49 -8.10 -34.32
CA ILE A 449 6.42 -6.98 -33.37
C ILE A 449 7.74 -6.17 -33.48
N PRO A 450 7.71 -4.88 -33.89
CA PRO A 450 8.91 -4.05 -33.90
C PRO A 450 9.31 -3.51 -32.51
N TRP A 451 8.43 -3.59 -31.50
CA TRP A 451 8.65 -3.13 -30.12
C TRP A 451 8.03 -4.09 -29.09
N ILE A 452 8.86 -4.74 -28.27
CA ILE A 452 8.46 -5.84 -27.35
C ILE A 452 7.96 -5.26 -26.01
N ILE A 453 6.71 -4.75 -25.95
CA ILE A 453 6.05 -4.33 -24.69
C ILE A 453 5.18 -5.47 -24.17
N PRO A 454 5.40 -5.98 -22.93
CA PRO A 454 4.57 -7.06 -22.39
C PRO A 454 3.16 -6.54 -22.09
N SER A 455 2.15 -7.30 -22.55
CA SER A 455 0.74 -7.07 -22.19
C SER A 455 0.50 -7.36 -20.71
N ILE A 456 1.12 -8.41 -20.18
CA ILE A 456 1.06 -8.82 -18.76
C ILE A 456 2.18 -9.82 -18.46
N TRP A 457 2.54 -10.00 -17.19
CA TRP A 457 3.46 -11.04 -16.74
C TRP A 457 3.07 -11.62 -15.38
N ASN A 458 3.57 -12.81 -15.08
CA ASN A 458 3.35 -13.49 -13.81
C ASN A 458 4.52 -14.46 -13.54
N TYR A 459 4.57 -15.02 -12.33
CA TYR A 459 5.65 -15.92 -11.90
C TYR A 459 5.09 -17.29 -11.50
N THR A 460 5.81 -18.35 -11.81
CA THR A 460 5.41 -19.70 -11.39
C THR A 460 5.53 -19.86 -9.88
N ASN A 461 4.52 -20.45 -9.27
CA ASN A 461 4.49 -20.78 -7.84
C ASN A 461 5.35 -22.02 -7.51
N THR A 462 5.33 -22.51 -6.26
CA THR A 462 6.07 -23.73 -5.87
C THR A 462 5.60 -25.01 -6.59
N ASP A 463 4.43 -24.96 -7.25
CA ASP A 463 3.95 -26.03 -8.13
C ASP A 463 4.40 -25.87 -9.59
N GLY A 464 5.21 -24.86 -9.89
CA GLY A 464 5.65 -24.55 -11.26
C GLY A 464 4.51 -24.00 -12.13
N ILE A 465 3.48 -23.40 -11.52
CA ILE A 465 2.27 -22.97 -12.24
C ILE A 465 2.04 -21.47 -12.07
N CYS A 466 1.69 -20.79 -13.16
CA CYS A 466 1.07 -19.46 -13.13
C CYS A 466 -0.13 -19.41 -14.08
N SER A 467 -0.96 -18.38 -13.97
CA SER A 467 -2.13 -18.22 -14.85
C SER A 467 -2.40 -16.77 -15.24
N PHE A 468 -3.08 -16.62 -16.36
CA PHE A 468 -3.46 -15.35 -16.97
C PHE A 468 -4.91 -15.42 -17.46
N ASN A 469 -5.65 -14.33 -17.32
CA ASN A 469 -6.87 -14.09 -18.10
C ASN A 469 -6.49 -13.24 -19.31
N LEU A 470 -6.75 -13.74 -20.51
CA LEU A 470 -6.38 -13.08 -21.77
C LEU A 470 -7.62 -12.87 -22.64
N GLY A 471 -7.76 -11.70 -23.23
CA GLY A 471 -8.83 -11.37 -24.16
C GLY A 471 -8.74 -12.17 -25.47
N LEU A 472 -9.88 -12.45 -26.08
CA LEU A 472 -9.96 -13.08 -27.39
C LEU A 472 -9.67 -12.06 -28.50
N GLY A 473 -9.27 -12.55 -29.68
CA GLY A 473 -8.97 -11.72 -30.85
C GLY A 473 -7.48 -11.41 -31.07
N HIS A 474 -6.60 -11.97 -30.23
CA HIS A 474 -5.14 -11.80 -30.32
C HIS A 474 -4.41 -13.11 -30.59
N SER A 475 -3.21 -13.00 -31.16
CA SER A 475 -2.19 -14.04 -31.04
C SER A 475 -1.21 -13.63 -29.94
N TYR A 476 -0.80 -14.59 -29.10
CA TYR A 476 0.01 -14.32 -27.93
C TYR A 476 1.38 -14.98 -28.05
N LEU A 477 2.44 -14.22 -27.77
CA LEU A 477 3.79 -14.75 -27.57
C LEU A 477 4.06 -14.87 -26.07
N PHE A 478 4.49 -16.06 -25.64
CA PHE A 478 4.94 -16.33 -24.28
C PHE A 478 6.47 -16.38 -24.25
N VAL A 479 7.06 -15.59 -23.35
CA VAL A 479 8.51 -15.56 -23.09
C VAL A 479 8.75 -15.97 -21.65
N LEU A 480 9.58 -17.01 -21.47
CA LEU A 480 9.97 -17.52 -20.17
C LEU A 480 11.37 -17.04 -19.83
N GLN A 481 11.51 -16.49 -18.63
CA GLN A 481 12.79 -16.10 -18.08
C GLN A 481 13.03 -16.83 -16.76
N LYS A 482 14.16 -17.53 -16.72
CA LYS A 482 14.69 -18.22 -15.55
C LYS A 482 16.02 -17.54 -15.21
N ASP A 483 16.13 -17.04 -13.98
CA ASP A 483 17.30 -16.32 -13.45
C ASP A 483 17.53 -14.93 -14.11
N GLU A 484 18.31 -14.05 -13.46
CA GLU A 484 18.41 -12.62 -13.82
C GLU A 484 19.40 -12.28 -14.96
N ILE A 485 19.97 -13.28 -15.62
CA ILE A 485 20.99 -13.05 -16.64
C ILE A 485 20.35 -12.59 -17.95
N PHE A 486 20.37 -11.28 -18.20
CA PHE A 486 20.15 -10.69 -19.52
C PHE A 486 21.50 -10.61 -20.27
N TYR A 487 21.59 -11.30 -21.42
CA TYR A 487 22.58 -11.00 -22.46
C TYR A 487 21.90 -10.13 -23.52
N PHE A 488 22.29 -8.85 -23.62
CA PHE A 488 22.02 -8.02 -24.79
C PHE A 488 23.26 -8.03 -25.69
N GLY A 489 23.21 -8.82 -26.77
CA GLY A 489 24.16 -8.74 -27.87
C GLY A 489 23.40 -8.94 -29.18
N PRO A 490 23.64 -8.13 -30.23
CA PRO A 490 22.85 -8.16 -31.46
C PRO A 490 23.00 -9.46 -32.28
N TYR A 491 23.87 -10.39 -31.88
CA TYR A 491 24.19 -11.62 -32.64
C TYR A 491 24.56 -12.83 -31.76
N SER A 492 23.77 -13.16 -30.74
CA SER A 492 23.95 -14.43 -30.02
C SER A 492 22.64 -15.23 -29.92
N ILE A 493 22.26 -15.86 -31.02
CA ILE A 493 21.49 -17.11 -30.96
C ILE A 493 22.44 -18.16 -30.37
N GLY A 494 22.19 -18.58 -29.13
CA GLY A 494 22.92 -19.66 -28.48
C GLY A 494 23.66 -19.24 -27.21
N LYS A 495 22.93 -19.17 -26.08
CA LYS A 495 23.35 -19.33 -24.67
C LYS A 495 22.37 -18.69 -23.66
N SER A 496 21.24 -18.13 -24.11
CA SER A 496 20.07 -17.83 -23.26
C SER A 496 19.04 -18.95 -23.39
N ASN A 497 18.55 -19.49 -22.25
CA ASN A 497 17.52 -20.54 -22.18
C ASN A 497 16.09 -20.02 -22.49
N ALA A 498 15.94 -18.82 -23.08
CA ALA A 498 14.64 -18.28 -23.46
C ALA A 498 14.08 -19.07 -24.66
N MET A 499 13.16 -20.01 -24.40
CA MET A 499 12.36 -20.61 -25.47
C MET A 499 11.15 -19.70 -25.77
N HIS A 500 10.95 -19.41 -27.06
CA HIS A 500 9.86 -18.55 -27.55
C HIS A 500 8.70 -19.40 -28.05
N TYR A 501 7.49 -19.19 -27.54
CA TYR A 501 6.30 -19.91 -28.00
C TYR A 501 5.17 -18.95 -28.37
N CYS A 502 4.73 -19.01 -29.63
CA CYS A 502 3.59 -18.25 -30.13
C CYS A 502 2.34 -19.14 -30.12
N LEU A 503 1.31 -18.72 -29.40
CA LEU A 503 0.00 -19.35 -29.33
C LEU A 503 -1.06 -18.38 -29.88
N ALA A 504 -1.71 -18.73 -30.99
CA ALA A 504 -2.88 -18.02 -31.45
C ALA A 504 -4.15 -18.58 -30.78
N LEU A 505 -4.86 -17.76 -29.99
CA LEU A 505 -6.13 -18.16 -29.37
C LEU A 505 -7.27 -17.98 -30.38
N ARG A 506 -7.85 -19.09 -30.85
CA ARG A 506 -9.04 -19.06 -31.72
C ARG A 506 -10.30 -18.99 -30.87
N ALA A 507 -11.29 -18.21 -31.32
CA ALA A 507 -12.52 -17.90 -30.61
C ALA A 507 -13.38 -19.11 -30.15
N ASN A 508 -13.18 -20.31 -30.74
CA ASN A 508 -14.08 -21.46 -30.53
C ASN A 508 -13.43 -22.73 -29.97
N SER A 509 -12.22 -22.67 -29.39
CA SER A 509 -11.58 -23.87 -28.81
C SER A 509 -11.10 -23.62 -27.38
N THR A 510 -11.84 -24.17 -26.41
CA THR A 510 -11.53 -24.30 -24.97
C THR A 510 -11.16 -23.00 -24.25
N LYS A 511 -12.06 -22.51 -23.36
CA LYS A 511 -11.83 -21.34 -22.48
C LYS A 511 -10.72 -21.55 -21.43
N HIS A 512 -10.19 -22.76 -21.33
CA HIS A 512 -9.08 -23.13 -20.45
C HIS A 512 -7.98 -23.77 -21.28
N ILE A 513 -6.79 -23.17 -21.27
CA ILE A 513 -5.65 -23.66 -22.04
C ILE A 513 -4.49 -23.91 -21.10
N LYS A 514 -3.90 -25.10 -21.18
CA LYS A 514 -2.74 -25.48 -20.41
C LYS A 514 -1.53 -25.58 -21.32
N ILE A 515 -0.49 -24.79 -21.06
CA ILE A 515 0.77 -24.82 -21.80
C ILE A 515 1.84 -25.40 -20.88
N ARG A 516 2.64 -26.34 -21.37
CA ARG A 516 3.73 -26.96 -20.61
C ARG A 516 5.09 -26.58 -21.21
N PHE A 517 6.01 -26.14 -20.35
CA PHE A 517 7.41 -25.86 -20.69
C PHE A 517 8.35 -26.77 -19.92
N ILE A 518 9.48 -27.13 -20.55
CA ILE A 518 10.55 -27.92 -19.95
C ILE A 518 11.82 -27.07 -19.96
N LEU A 519 12.41 -26.82 -18.79
CA LEU A 519 13.65 -26.05 -18.63
C LEU A 519 14.77 -26.92 -18.03
N PRO A 520 16.04 -26.66 -18.34
CA PRO A 520 17.15 -27.30 -17.63
C PRO A 520 17.23 -26.75 -16.20
N ASP A 521 16.63 -27.46 -15.24
CA ASP A 521 16.77 -27.24 -13.78
C ASP A 521 16.93 -28.59 -13.08
N ILE A 522 17.37 -28.58 -11.83
CA ILE A 522 17.54 -29.78 -11.01
C ILE A 522 16.93 -29.51 -9.64
N LYS A 523 15.76 -30.07 -9.34
CA LYS A 523 15.20 -30.00 -7.99
C LYS A 523 15.73 -31.16 -7.14
N GLU A 524 16.22 -30.86 -5.94
CA GLU A 524 16.60 -31.88 -4.98
C GLU A 524 15.34 -32.55 -4.41
N LYS A 525 15.35 -33.89 -4.36
CA LYS A 525 14.24 -34.67 -3.83
C LYS A 525 14.63 -35.26 -2.48
N LEU A 526 13.78 -35.07 -1.48
CA LEU A 526 13.96 -35.67 -0.16
C LEU A 526 13.88 -37.21 -0.27
N LYS A 527 14.76 -37.88 0.47
CA LYS A 527 14.87 -39.35 0.53
C LYS A 527 14.13 -39.89 1.77
N ALA A 528 12.87 -39.51 1.90
CA ALA A 528 12.02 -39.88 3.04
C ALA A 528 11.28 -41.19 2.78
N ASN A 529 11.27 -42.11 3.75
CA ASN A 529 10.40 -43.28 3.77
C ASN A 529 9.32 -43.09 4.85
N ILE A 530 8.07 -43.43 4.55
CA ILE A 530 6.98 -43.31 5.52
C ILE A 530 6.85 -44.61 6.30
N ILE A 531 6.91 -44.53 7.62
CA ILE A 531 6.70 -45.62 8.57
C ILE A 531 5.44 -45.36 9.41
N SER A 532 4.94 -46.40 10.09
CA SER A 532 3.77 -46.25 10.96
C SER A 532 4.05 -45.31 12.12
N SER A 533 3.09 -44.42 12.43
CA SER A 533 3.15 -43.54 13.59
C SER A 533 3.29 -44.36 14.89
N PRO A 534 4.13 -43.90 15.84
CA PRO A 534 4.24 -44.56 17.13
C PRO A 534 2.96 -44.34 17.96
N GLU A 535 2.57 -45.34 18.74
CA GLU A 535 1.63 -45.13 19.84
C GLU A 535 2.33 -44.34 20.95
N GLY A 536 1.62 -43.40 21.58
CA GLY A 536 2.27 -42.43 22.46
C GLY A 536 1.39 -41.80 23.52
N LYS A 537 2.00 -41.45 24.66
CA LYS A 537 1.38 -40.73 25.78
C LYS A 537 1.12 -39.25 25.49
N TYR A 538 1.87 -38.67 24.56
CA TYR A 538 1.66 -37.30 24.10
C TYR A 538 0.89 -37.31 22.78
N HIS A 539 -0.13 -36.47 22.69
CA HIS A 539 -0.94 -36.24 21.51
C HIS A 539 -0.70 -34.83 21.00
N PHE A 540 -0.38 -34.71 19.72
CA PHE A 540 -0.08 -33.44 19.06
C PHE A 540 -1.11 -33.20 17.96
N LYS A 541 -1.64 -31.98 17.92
CA LYS A 541 -2.49 -31.50 16.82
C LYS A 541 -1.85 -30.26 16.23
N ILE A 542 -1.39 -30.38 14.99
CA ILE A 542 -0.77 -29.28 14.26
C ILE A 542 -1.64 -28.83 13.09
N ASN A 543 -1.88 -27.53 13.04
CA ASN A 543 -2.51 -26.84 11.93
C ASN A 543 -1.49 -25.89 11.30
N PHE A 544 -1.32 -25.92 9.99
CA PHE A 544 -0.43 -24.98 9.34
C PHE A 544 -0.99 -24.42 8.03
N LYS A 545 -0.49 -23.24 7.65
CA LYS A 545 -0.78 -22.57 6.38
C LYS A 545 0.47 -21.86 5.87
N CYS A 546 0.71 -21.94 4.57
CA CYS A 546 1.86 -21.36 3.88
C CYS A 546 1.41 -20.32 2.85
N ASN A 547 2.16 -19.22 2.80
CA ASN A 547 2.11 -18.23 1.71
C ASN A 547 3.52 -18.10 1.11
N GLY A 548 3.61 -17.81 -0.18
CA GLY A 548 4.90 -17.68 -0.88
C GLY A 548 5.21 -16.25 -1.28
N TYR A 549 6.50 -15.94 -1.37
CA TYR A 549 6.99 -14.69 -1.96
C TYR A 549 8.13 -15.00 -2.92
N ILE A 550 8.13 -14.32 -4.05
CA ILE A 550 9.21 -14.39 -5.03
C ILE A 550 9.87 -13.02 -5.04
N TYR A 551 11.15 -12.96 -4.68
CA TYR A 551 11.93 -11.74 -4.76
C TYR A 551 12.60 -11.65 -6.13
N GLN A 552 12.13 -10.76 -6.99
CA GLN A 552 12.63 -10.61 -8.36
C GLN A 552 12.53 -9.17 -8.86
N ARG A 553 13.33 -8.86 -9.87
CA ARG A 553 13.25 -7.58 -10.58
C ARG A 553 12.02 -7.48 -11.49
N ASN A 554 11.19 -6.46 -11.39
CA ASN A 554 10.11 -6.20 -12.34
C ASN A 554 10.67 -5.98 -13.78
N PRO A 555 10.05 -6.56 -14.83
CA PRO A 555 10.55 -6.44 -16.21
C PRO A 555 10.44 -5.04 -16.82
N TRP A 556 9.61 -4.15 -16.27
CA TRP A 556 9.32 -2.81 -16.78
C TRP A 556 10.13 -1.72 -16.09
N ASP A 557 10.05 -1.59 -14.76
CA ASP A 557 10.70 -0.52 -13.99
C ASP A 557 12.05 -0.92 -13.37
N TRP A 558 12.42 -2.20 -13.50
CA TRP A 558 13.68 -2.76 -13.06
C TRP A 558 13.91 -2.68 -11.53
N LYS A 559 12.84 -2.53 -10.75
CA LYS A 559 12.92 -2.54 -9.29
C LYS A 559 12.69 -3.93 -8.72
N TYR A 560 13.31 -4.22 -7.58
CA TYR A 560 13.20 -5.51 -6.91
C TYR A 560 12.02 -5.54 -5.94
N GLY A 561 10.99 -6.28 -6.32
CA GLY A 561 9.76 -6.43 -5.55
C GLY A 561 9.62 -7.82 -4.94
N MET A 562 8.77 -7.92 -3.91
CA MET A 562 8.35 -9.21 -3.32
C MET A 562 6.97 -9.60 -3.83
N TYR A 563 6.92 -10.48 -4.83
CA TYR A 563 5.69 -10.91 -5.48
C TYR A 563 4.99 -11.99 -4.65
N PRO A 564 3.78 -11.75 -4.13
CA PRO A 564 3.03 -12.78 -3.41
C PRO A 564 2.64 -13.91 -4.36
N THR A 565 2.78 -15.15 -3.90
CA THR A 565 2.39 -16.34 -4.65
C THR A 565 1.86 -17.42 -3.72
N LYS A 566 1.28 -18.48 -4.30
CA LYS A 566 0.90 -19.67 -3.53
C LYS A 566 2.17 -20.46 -3.22
N ALA A 567 2.31 -20.93 -1.99
CA ALA A 567 3.39 -21.82 -1.61
C ALA A 567 2.88 -23.15 -1.06
N LYS A 568 3.74 -24.15 -1.19
CA LYS A 568 3.63 -25.45 -0.56
C LYS A 568 4.98 -25.76 0.06
N ILE A 569 4.95 -26.51 1.15
CA ILE A 569 6.14 -26.90 1.90
C ILE A 569 6.15 -28.41 2.08
N ASP A 570 7.35 -28.98 2.16
CA ASP A 570 7.54 -30.36 2.59
C ASP A 570 7.44 -30.40 4.11
N PHE A 571 6.43 -31.08 4.61
CA PHE A 571 6.16 -31.29 6.03
C PHE A 571 6.45 -32.75 6.37
N PHE A 572 7.21 -32.99 7.43
CA PHE A 572 7.43 -34.35 7.92
C PHE A 572 7.74 -34.39 9.42
N ILE A 573 7.49 -35.54 10.03
CA ILE A 573 7.71 -35.79 11.46
C ILE A 573 8.73 -36.91 11.61
N VAL A 574 9.77 -36.68 12.41
CA VAL A 574 10.90 -37.61 12.61
C VAL A 574 11.32 -37.65 14.07
N ASP A 575 11.92 -38.75 14.50
CA ASP A 575 12.67 -38.84 15.76
C ASP A 575 14.05 -38.17 15.64
N LYS A 576 14.81 -38.16 16.74
CA LYS A 576 16.15 -37.57 16.81
C LYS A 576 17.14 -38.19 15.81
N GLU A 577 17.19 -39.52 15.69
CA GLU A 577 18.14 -40.20 14.79
C GLU A 577 17.85 -39.86 13.33
N ASN A 578 16.58 -39.88 12.95
CA ASN A 578 16.15 -39.54 11.60
C ASN A 578 16.24 -38.05 11.30
N PHE A 579 16.12 -37.18 12.32
CA PHE A 579 16.42 -35.75 12.17
C PHE A 579 17.90 -35.53 11.80
N GLU A 580 18.84 -36.18 12.47
CA GLU A 580 20.26 -36.08 12.12
C GLU A 580 20.56 -36.64 10.72
N ARG A 581 19.97 -37.79 10.36
CA ARG A 581 20.07 -38.33 8.98
C ARG A 581 19.55 -37.33 7.94
N TYR A 582 18.44 -36.66 8.23
CA TYR A 582 17.90 -35.58 7.40
C TYR A 582 18.89 -34.41 7.26
N LYS A 583 19.47 -33.93 8.37
CA LYS A 583 20.45 -32.84 8.36
C LYS A 583 21.71 -33.17 7.55
N GLU A 584 22.11 -34.44 7.53
CA GLU A 584 23.24 -34.96 6.74
C GLU A 584 22.90 -35.24 5.26
N GLY A 585 21.65 -35.05 4.82
CA GLY A 585 21.21 -35.34 3.45
C GLY A 585 21.13 -36.85 3.11
N LYS A 586 21.11 -37.70 4.14
CA LYS A 586 20.96 -39.15 3.99
C LYS A 586 19.48 -39.52 3.84
N SER A 587 19.21 -40.76 3.43
CA SER A 587 17.84 -41.29 3.51
C SER A 587 17.41 -41.37 4.97
N PHE A 588 16.15 -41.09 5.27
CA PHE A 588 15.59 -41.09 6.63
C PHE A 588 14.15 -41.60 6.63
N ASP A 589 13.71 -42.09 7.78
CA ASP A 589 12.36 -42.61 8.00
C ASP A 589 11.53 -41.56 8.75
N CYS A 590 10.26 -41.39 8.38
CA CYS A 590 9.36 -40.38 8.93
C CYS A 590 7.97 -40.96 9.19
N TYR A 591 7.29 -40.45 10.20
CA TYR A 591 5.95 -40.92 10.59
C TYR A 591 4.84 -40.33 9.74
N GLU A 592 5.05 -39.12 9.23
CA GLU A 592 4.13 -38.42 8.34
C GLU A 592 4.96 -37.67 7.31
N TYR A 593 4.46 -37.60 6.07
CA TYR A 593 5.04 -36.76 5.02
C TYR A 593 3.94 -36.12 4.17
N ARG A 594 3.98 -34.80 4.02
CA ARG A 594 3.04 -34.05 3.16
C ARG A 594 3.77 -32.98 2.36
N TYR A 595 3.34 -32.78 1.12
CA TYR A 595 3.69 -31.60 0.33
C TYR A 595 2.44 -30.75 0.11
N ALA A 596 2.22 -29.75 0.97
CA ALA A 596 0.95 -29.04 1.03
C ALA A 596 1.11 -27.56 1.36
N SER A 597 0.08 -26.77 1.00
CA SER A 597 -0.03 -25.34 1.33
C SER A 597 -0.65 -25.12 2.70
N ASN A 598 -1.37 -26.12 3.21
CA ASN A 598 -1.95 -26.16 4.53
C ASN A 598 -2.14 -27.62 4.94
N GLY A 599 -2.41 -27.85 6.22
CA GLY A 599 -2.72 -29.18 6.72
C GLY A 599 -3.13 -29.16 8.19
N THR A 600 -3.97 -30.12 8.54
CA THR A 600 -4.25 -30.52 9.92
C THR A 600 -3.73 -31.95 10.09
N ILE A 601 -2.88 -32.17 11.08
CA ILE A 601 -2.25 -33.46 11.38
C ILE A 601 -2.39 -33.71 12.87
N GLU A 602 -2.81 -34.91 13.22
CA GLU A 602 -2.86 -35.42 14.59
C GLU A 602 -1.96 -36.65 14.67
N PHE A 603 -1.11 -36.71 15.68
CA PHE A 603 -0.18 -37.82 15.87
C PHE A 603 0.22 -37.97 17.34
N TYR A 604 0.79 -39.13 17.67
CA TYR A 604 1.17 -39.48 19.02
C TYR A 604 2.69 -39.71 19.12
N SER A 605 3.27 -39.47 20.29
CA SER A 605 4.67 -39.83 20.59
C SER A 605 4.87 -40.13 22.08
N ASN A 606 5.83 -41.00 22.40
CA ASN A 606 6.36 -41.17 23.75
C ASN A 606 7.70 -40.43 23.97
N ASP A 607 8.44 -40.19 22.88
CA ASP A 607 9.84 -39.77 22.87
C ASP A 607 10.03 -38.42 22.16
N GLU A 608 11.29 -37.98 22.09
CA GLU A 608 11.73 -36.75 21.41
C GLU A 608 11.36 -36.77 19.92
N ILE A 609 10.73 -35.69 19.44
CA ILE A 609 10.26 -35.56 18.06
C ILE A 609 10.63 -34.20 17.45
N TYR A 610 10.77 -34.21 16.13
CA TYR A 610 10.99 -33.04 15.30
C TYR A 610 9.88 -32.95 14.24
N ILE A 611 9.14 -31.85 14.27
CA ILE A 611 8.15 -31.48 13.27
C ILE A 611 8.83 -30.51 12.30
N VAL A 612 9.15 -30.97 11.09
CA VAL A 612 9.99 -30.25 10.14
C VAL A 612 9.19 -29.72 8.96
N PHE A 613 9.46 -28.47 8.61
CA PHE A 613 8.94 -27.74 7.46
C PHE A 613 10.11 -27.35 6.56
N LYS A 614 10.33 -28.11 5.48
CA LYS A 614 11.43 -27.90 4.52
C LYS A 614 10.93 -27.18 3.27
N ASN A 615 11.49 -26.00 2.99
CA ASN A 615 11.26 -25.30 1.74
C ASN A 615 12.20 -25.83 0.65
N THR A 616 11.74 -26.78 -0.17
CA THR A 616 12.51 -27.31 -1.33
C THR A 616 12.47 -26.42 -2.57
N ALA A 617 11.80 -25.27 -2.52
CA ALA A 617 11.76 -24.31 -3.62
C ALA A 617 13.13 -23.64 -3.82
N LYS A 618 13.42 -23.19 -5.04
CA LYS A 618 14.70 -22.52 -5.35
C LYS A 618 14.63 -21.00 -5.35
N ARG A 619 13.45 -20.43 -5.61
CA ARG A 619 13.26 -18.98 -5.82
C ARG A 619 12.08 -18.42 -5.03
N THR A 620 11.31 -19.29 -4.37
CA THR A 620 10.13 -18.93 -3.60
C THR A 620 10.44 -19.09 -2.12
N ASP A 621 10.43 -17.97 -1.39
CA ASP A 621 10.47 -17.98 0.07
C ASP A 621 9.06 -18.27 0.61
N VAL A 622 8.97 -18.91 1.78
CA VAL A 622 7.70 -19.33 2.39
C VAL A 622 7.49 -18.65 3.73
N ILE A 623 6.33 -18.03 3.92
CA ILE A 623 5.82 -17.65 5.24
C ILE A 623 4.89 -18.75 5.72
N LEU A 624 5.30 -19.42 6.80
CA LEU A 624 4.56 -20.44 7.52
C LEU A 624 3.85 -19.81 8.71
N ASN A 625 2.56 -20.10 8.86
CA ASN A 625 1.82 -19.95 10.12
C ASN A 625 1.52 -21.36 10.62
N ALA A 626 2.03 -21.73 11.79
CA ALA A 626 1.83 -23.03 12.41
C ALA A 626 1.24 -22.86 13.81
N ASN A 627 0.16 -23.58 14.08
CA ASN A 627 -0.52 -23.65 15.37
C ASN A 627 -0.41 -25.09 15.87
N LEU A 628 0.17 -25.29 17.04
CA LEU A 628 0.40 -26.59 17.64
C LEU A 628 -0.31 -26.67 19.00
N ASP A 629 -1.22 -27.62 19.12
CA ASP A 629 -1.81 -28.03 20.40
C ASP A 629 -1.14 -29.32 20.86
N VAL A 630 -0.79 -29.38 22.14
CA VAL A 630 -0.19 -30.56 22.75
C VAL A 630 -0.99 -31.00 23.95
N TYR A 631 -1.21 -32.31 24.06
CA TYR A 631 -1.91 -32.98 25.16
C TYR A 631 -1.06 -34.14 25.67
N GLY A 632 -1.19 -34.46 26.95
CA GLY A 632 -0.55 -35.60 27.60
C GLY A 632 -0.13 -35.28 29.03
N ASP A 633 0.47 -36.27 29.69
CA ASP A 633 0.82 -36.18 31.10
C ASP A 633 2.20 -35.55 31.29
N GLY A 634 2.27 -34.48 32.08
CA GLY A 634 3.54 -33.87 32.47
C GLY A 634 3.39 -32.53 33.20
N GLU A 635 4.49 -32.10 33.81
CA GLU A 635 4.61 -30.81 34.49
C GLU A 635 5.28 -29.86 33.50
N PHE A 636 4.50 -28.99 32.86
CA PHE A 636 5.02 -28.06 31.86
C PHE A 636 4.58 -26.65 32.18
N ILE A 637 5.47 -25.71 31.91
CA ILE A 637 5.17 -24.28 31.87
C ILE A 637 5.86 -23.69 30.65
N HIS A 638 5.15 -22.84 29.92
CA HIS A 638 5.73 -22.07 28.83
C HIS A 638 5.28 -20.62 28.83
N ILE A 639 6.19 -19.74 28.45
CA ILE A 639 5.96 -18.31 28.24
C ILE A 639 5.80 -18.06 26.74
N VAL A 640 4.72 -17.36 26.39
CA VAL A 640 4.37 -16.93 25.02
C VAL A 640 4.80 -15.48 24.78
N GLU A 641 4.63 -14.62 25.78
CA GLU A 641 5.05 -13.21 25.78
C GLU A 641 5.75 -12.90 27.12
N PRO A 642 6.75 -12.00 27.16
CA PRO A 642 7.30 -11.23 26.05
C PRO A 642 8.21 -12.08 25.13
N GLY A 643 8.59 -11.51 23.99
CA GLY A 643 9.61 -12.07 23.12
C GLY A 643 11.03 -11.86 23.66
N GLU A 644 12.04 -11.99 22.80
CA GLU A 644 13.45 -11.77 23.17
C GLU A 644 13.75 -10.31 23.58
N ILE A 645 12.99 -9.35 23.06
CA ILE A 645 13.09 -7.92 23.40
C ILE A 645 11.73 -7.41 23.87
N ALA A 646 11.73 -6.62 24.94
CA ALA A 646 10.54 -5.97 25.50
C ALA A 646 10.80 -4.48 25.79
N ASN A 647 9.75 -3.67 25.78
CA ASN A 647 9.83 -2.27 26.17
C ASN A 647 9.97 -2.14 27.70
N ALA A 648 10.76 -1.19 28.17
CA ALA A 648 10.79 -0.82 29.59
C ALA A 648 9.41 -0.33 30.08
N GLY A 649 9.16 -0.50 31.37
CA GLY A 649 7.87 -0.22 32.00
C GLY A 649 7.06 -1.50 32.24
N ILE A 650 5.74 -1.45 32.04
CA ILE A 650 4.86 -2.60 32.28
C ILE A 650 4.99 -3.61 31.13
N VAL A 651 5.69 -4.71 31.39
CA VAL A 651 5.83 -5.85 30.49
C VAL A 651 4.81 -6.91 30.87
N LYS A 652 3.95 -7.28 29.91
CA LYS A 652 3.01 -8.39 30.08
C LYS A 652 3.71 -9.71 29.83
N ILE A 653 3.62 -10.62 30.79
CA ILE A 653 4.10 -12.00 30.66
C ILE A 653 2.89 -12.91 30.56
N LYS A 654 2.72 -13.55 29.41
CA LYS A 654 1.61 -14.47 29.14
C LYS A 654 2.13 -15.87 28.91
N GLY A 655 1.38 -16.86 29.34
CA GLY A 655 1.76 -18.25 29.14
C GLY A 655 0.73 -19.24 29.66
N TYR A 656 1.13 -20.50 29.72
CA TYR A 656 0.30 -21.57 30.25
C TYR A 656 1.11 -22.56 31.10
N ALA A 657 0.51 -23.03 32.19
CA ALA A 657 1.07 -24.02 33.10
C ALA A 657 0.09 -25.18 33.36
N THR A 658 0.58 -26.42 33.29
CA THR A 658 -0.26 -27.63 33.49
C THR A 658 -0.61 -27.89 34.95
N LYS A 659 0.17 -27.35 35.88
CA LYS A 659 -0.03 -27.40 37.33
C LYS A 659 0.32 -26.05 37.95
N GLU A 660 0.09 -25.91 39.26
CA GLU A 660 0.60 -24.77 40.01
C GLU A 660 2.11 -24.63 39.77
N ALA A 661 2.48 -23.48 39.24
CA ALA A 661 3.82 -23.16 38.80
C ALA A 661 4.23 -21.79 39.34
N SER A 662 5.52 -21.49 39.26
CA SER A 662 6.05 -20.18 39.64
C SER A 662 6.91 -19.58 38.55
N ILE A 663 6.79 -18.27 38.38
CA ILE A 663 7.65 -17.45 37.54
C ILE A 663 8.51 -16.61 38.47
N GLU A 664 9.82 -16.63 38.27
CA GLU A 664 10.81 -15.90 39.06
C GLU A 664 11.64 -14.99 38.14
N ILE A 665 11.70 -13.70 38.49
CA ILE A 665 12.50 -12.68 37.79
C ILE A 665 13.22 -11.86 38.85
N GLY A 666 14.54 -12.05 38.97
CA GLY A 666 15.30 -11.43 40.06
C GLY A 666 14.78 -11.84 41.43
N ASN A 667 14.23 -10.87 42.19
CA ASN A 667 13.65 -11.10 43.52
C ASN A 667 12.12 -11.24 43.50
N GLU A 668 11.49 -11.03 42.34
CA GLU A 668 10.04 -11.10 42.19
C GLU A 668 9.61 -12.52 41.83
N LYS A 669 8.49 -12.96 42.40
CA LYS A 669 7.94 -14.30 42.22
C LYS A 669 6.43 -14.25 42.12
N TRP A 670 5.89 -14.89 41.10
CA TRP A 670 4.45 -15.04 40.87
C TRP A 670 4.06 -16.50 40.86
N ASN A 671 2.91 -16.83 41.43
CA ASN A 671 2.30 -18.16 41.30
C ASN A 671 1.29 -18.12 40.15
N VAL A 672 1.36 -19.11 39.26
CA VAL A 672 0.54 -19.18 38.05
C VAL A 672 -0.03 -20.58 37.88
N TYR A 673 -1.18 -20.68 37.21
CA TYR A 673 -1.84 -21.95 36.90
C TYR A 673 -2.74 -21.77 35.67
N GLY A 674 -2.80 -22.78 34.80
CA GLY A 674 -3.56 -22.70 33.56
C GLY A 674 -3.04 -21.57 32.66
N SER A 675 -3.92 -20.92 31.90
CA SER A 675 -3.59 -19.71 31.16
C SER A 675 -3.40 -18.54 32.12
N PHE A 676 -2.25 -17.88 32.04
CA PHE A 676 -1.92 -16.75 32.92
C PHE A 676 -1.46 -15.52 32.14
N GLU A 677 -1.70 -14.36 32.74
CA GLU A 677 -1.14 -13.06 32.36
C GLU A 677 -0.69 -12.39 33.66
N ILE A 678 0.59 -11.99 33.73
CA ILE A 678 1.13 -11.21 34.85
C ILE A 678 1.77 -9.94 34.31
N GLU A 679 1.74 -8.89 35.11
CA GLU A 679 2.39 -7.61 34.80
C GLU A 679 3.70 -7.51 35.59
N TRP A 680 4.79 -7.27 34.87
CA TRP A 680 6.12 -7.08 35.43
C TRP A 680 6.61 -5.67 35.10
N ASN A 681 6.90 -4.87 36.13
CA ASN A 681 7.45 -3.53 35.96
C ASN A 681 8.96 -3.61 35.74
N ALA A 682 9.38 -3.64 34.48
CA ALA A 682 10.74 -3.91 34.06
C ALA A 682 11.53 -2.61 33.83
N SER A 683 12.71 -2.51 34.44
CA SER A 683 13.71 -1.49 34.07
C SER A 683 14.60 -1.97 32.92
N VAL A 684 15.26 -1.06 32.20
CA VAL A 684 16.19 -1.42 31.12
C VAL A 684 17.28 -2.36 31.62
N GLY A 685 17.56 -3.46 30.91
CA GLY A 685 18.56 -4.44 31.28
C GLY A 685 18.32 -5.83 30.68
N ASN A 686 19.21 -6.76 31.00
CA ASN A 686 19.11 -8.16 30.60
C ASN A 686 18.57 -9.00 31.76
N TYR A 687 17.46 -9.72 31.52
CA TYR A 687 16.78 -10.51 32.53
C TYR A 687 16.68 -11.97 32.13
N SER A 688 16.62 -12.79 33.17
CA SER A 688 16.36 -14.22 33.09
C SER A 688 15.05 -14.50 33.80
N ILE A 689 14.05 -14.96 33.04
CA ILE A 689 12.76 -15.38 33.56
C ILE A 689 12.82 -16.89 33.77
N LYS A 690 12.79 -17.31 35.04
CA LYS A 690 12.78 -18.73 35.40
C LYS A 690 11.34 -19.18 35.65
N ALA A 691 10.84 -20.02 34.76
CA ALA A 691 9.53 -20.64 34.87
C ALA A 691 9.69 -22.06 35.43
N LYS A 692 9.03 -22.36 36.55
CA LYS A 692 9.11 -23.66 37.23
C LYS A 692 7.73 -24.27 37.43
N CYS A 693 7.51 -25.47 36.93
CA CYS A 693 6.31 -26.27 37.16
C CYS A 693 6.73 -27.64 37.69
N GLY A 694 6.57 -27.87 39.00
CA GLY A 694 7.07 -29.08 39.67
C GLY A 694 8.58 -29.28 39.46
N SER A 695 8.95 -30.37 38.77
CA SER A 695 10.33 -30.71 38.40
C SER A 695 10.83 -30.02 37.12
N PHE A 696 9.94 -29.50 36.29
CA PHE A 696 10.29 -28.83 35.05
C PHE A 696 10.71 -27.38 35.31
N VAL A 697 11.88 -26.99 34.79
CA VAL A 697 12.42 -25.64 34.89
C VAL A 697 12.86 -25.18 33.51
N LYS A 698 12.36 -24.02 33.08
CA LYS A 698 12.76 -23.40 31.82
C LYS A 698 13.15 -21.95 32.05
N GLU A 699 14.22 -21.52 31.39
CA GLU A 699 14.77 -20.18 31.50
C GLU A 699 14.59 -19.42 30.18
N TYR A 700 14.00 -18.24 30.25
CA TYR A 700 13.81 -17.34 29.11
C TYR A 700 14.68 -16.11 29.29
N LYS A 701 15.46 -15.76 28.27
CA LYS A 701 16.26 -14.54 28.25
C LYS A 701 15.47 -13.44 27.58
N VAL A 702 15.32 -12.31 28.27
CA VAL A 702 14.62 -11.13 27.76
C VAL A 702 15.52 -9.92 27.95
N GLU A 703 15.76 -9.21 26.86
CA GLU A 703 16.39 -7.90 26.87
C GLU A 703 15.30 -6.83 26.95
N VAL A 704 15.32 -6.05 28.02
CA VAL A 704 14.40 -4.93 28.20
C VAL A 704 15.15 -3.68 27.77
N VAL A 705 14.66 -3.04 26.72
CA VAL A 705 15.20 -1.79 26.19
C VAL A 705 14.11 -0.73 26.23
N ASP A 706 14.50 0.52 26.05
CA ASP A 706 13.54 1.58 25.81
C ASP A 706 13.44 1.87 24.31
N TYR A 707 12.25 1.73 23.75
CA TYR A 707 11.95 2.06 22.36
C TYR A 707 10.69 2.91 22.20
N SER A 708 10.22 3.48 23.31
CA SER A 708 9.09 4.41 23.33
C SER A 708 9.65 5.80 23.58
N PRO A 709 9.72 6.67 22.56
CA PRO A 709 10.21 8.04 22.79
C PRO A 709 9.27 8.78 23.76
N PRO A 710 9.75 9.82 24.45
CA PRO A 710 8.95 10.57 25.41
C PRO A 710 7.65 11.09 24.79
N GLU A 711 6.56 11.07 25.55
CA GLU A 711 5.31 11.70 25.16
C GLU A 711 5.26 13.12 25.72
N ILE A 712 5.05 14.11 24.84
CA ILE A 712 4.93 15.52 25.22
C ILE A 712 3.45 15.91 25.13
N GLN A 713 2.86 16.28 26.25
CA GLN A 713 1.50 16.82 26.32
C GLN A 713 1.56 18.33 26.57
N LEU A 714 1.38 19.13 25.52
CA LEU A 714 1.29 20.59 25.63
C LEU A 714 -0.13 21.03 25.99
N GLU A 715 -0.23 21.74 27.12
CA GLU A 715 -1.46 22.43 27.53
C GLU A 715 -1.57 23.79 26.84
N THR A 716 -0.44 24.49 26.66
CA THR A 716 -0.37 25.71 25.85
C THR A 716 -0.70 25.37 24.39
N LYS A 717 -1.53 26.21 23.77
CA LYS A 717 -1.99 26.05 22.38
C LYS A 717 -1.43 27.18 21.53
N GLU A 718 -1.55 27.01 20.23
CA GLU A 718 -1.30 28.08 19.28
C GLU A 718 -2.28 29.24 19.51
N GLY A 719 -1.80 30.47 19.41
CA GLY A 719 -2.64 31.64 19.62
C GLY A 719 -1.89 32.93 19.93
N ALA A 720 -2.68 33.95 20.23
CA ALA A 720 -2.21 35.27 20.62
C ALA A 720 -2.23 35.43 22.14
N TYR A 721 -1.13 35.90 22.72
CA TYR A 721 -0.94 36.02 24.16
C TYR A 721 -0.36 37.40 24.51
N TYR A 722 -0.88 38.04 25.56
CA TYR A 722 -0.21 39.23 26.14
C TYR A 722 1.00 38.84 26.99
N GLU A 723 0.87 37.70 27.67
CA GLU A 723 1.90 37.07 28.49
C GLU A 723 1.80 35.57 28.24
N LEU A 724 2.91 34.95 27.84
CA LEU A 724 2.91 33.55 27.46
C LEU A 724 3.20 32.67 28.67
N HIS A 725 2.21 31.90 29.08
CA HIS A 725 2.38 30.82 30.03
C HIS A 725 2.58 29.51 29.27
N LEU A 726 3.83 29.06 29.19
CA LEU A 726 4.21 27.79 28.59
C LEU A 726 4.02 26.68 29.63
N LYS A 727 3.05 25.79 29.37
CA LYS A 727 2.62 24.74 30.28
C LYS A 727 2.47 23.41 29.55
N GLY A 728 2.97 22.36 30.18
CA GLY A 728 2.88 21.02 29.64
C GLY A 728 3.50 20.00 30.57
N LYS A 729 3.35 18.73 30.15
CA LYS A 729 3.90 17.59 30.86
C LYS A 729 4.53 16.63 29.88
N VAL A 730 5.73 16.19 30.21
CA VAL A 730 6.44 15.12 29.51
C VAL A 730 6.34 13.85 30.34
N ARG A 731 6.13 12.71 29.68
CA ARG A 731 6.12 11.39 30.32
C ARG A 731 6.95 10.42 29.50
N ASP A 732 7.57 9.49 30.20
CA ASP A 732 8.37 8.45 29.58
C ASP A 732 8.36 7.19 30.47
N ASN A 733 8.52 6.01 29.88
CA ASN A 733 8.50 4.71 30.56
C ASN A 733 9.86 4.32 31.17
N ALA A 734 10.99 4.81 30.67
CA ALA A 734 12.33 4.57 31.23
C ALA A 734 12.91 5.79 31.96
N GLY A 735 12.23 6.92 31.85
CA GLY A 735 12.53 8.18 32.53
C GLY A 735 13.21 9.19 31.62
N ILE A 736 13.00 10.46 31.95
CA ILE A 736 13.42 11.57 31.11
C ILE A 736 14.85 11.98 31.49
N LYS A 737 15.67 12.31 30.47
CA LYS A 737 17.02 12.84 30.65
C LYS A 737 17.03 14.36 30.60
N GLU A 738 16.36 14.94 29.61
CA GLU A 738 16.35 16.38 29.39
C GLU A 738 15.02 16.81 28.75
N VAL A 739 14.48 17.95 29.20
CA VAL A 739 13.38 18.65 28.52
C VAL A 739 13.85 20.09 28.30
N TYR A 740 13.59 20.62 27.11
CA TYR A 740 13.90 22.01 26.80
C TYR A 740 12.93 22.53 25.73
N ALA A 741 12.72 23.84 25.72
CA ALA A 741 12.07 24.54 24.62
C ALA A 741 13.10 25.32 23.82
N TYR A 742 13.00 25.28 22.51
CA TYR A 742 13.57 26.31 21.64
C TYR A 742 12.53 27.38 21.41
N ILE A 743 12.88 28.63 21.69
CA ILE A 743 12.08 29.81 21.35
C ILE A 743 12.91 30.54 20.30
N ASN A 744 12.55 30.35 19.03
CA ASN A 744 13.45 30.65 17.90
C ASN A 744 14.83 29.96 18.15
N ASP A 745 15.93 30.72 18.19
CA ASP A 745 17.28 30.17 18.41
C ASP A 745 17.67 30.01 19.90
N PHE A 746 16.81 30.42 20.84
CA PHE A 746 17.12 30.38 22.26
C PHE A 746 16.67 29.07 22.91
N LYS A 747 17.61 28.33 23.53
CA LYS A 747 17.33 27.10 24.27
C LYS A 747 17.02 27.39 25.74
N LEU A 748 15.79 27.08 26.17
CA LEU A 748 15.33 27.17 27.55
C LEU A 748 15.18 25.77 28.18
N PRO A 749 15.95 25.42 29.22
CA PRO A 749 15.73 24.15 29.94
C PRO A 749 14.40 24.18 30.70
N LEU A 750 13.68 23.05 30.69
CA LEU A 750 12.39 22.86 31.35
C LEU A 750 12.42 21.65 32.29
N ASN A 751 11.51 21.63 33.27
CA ASN A 751 11.25 20.44 34.09
C ASN A 751 10.25 19.51 33.37
N GLU A 752 10.13 18.25 33.79
CA GLU A 752 9.18 17.29 33.19
C GLU A 752 7.73 17.76 33.26
N SER A 753 7.34 18.40 34.37
CA SER A 753 6.12 19.19 34.47
C SER A 753 6.54 20.65 34.53
N PHE A 754 6.26 21.40 33.47
CA PHE A 754 6.63 22.80 33.37
C PHE A 754 5.40 23.68 33.35
N ASP A 755 5.50 24.80 34.07
CA ASP A 755 4.58 25.92 34.06
C ASP A 755 5.47 27.15 34.22
N THR A 756 5.79 27.77 33.09
CA THR A 756 6.76 28.86 33.03
C THR A 756 6.17 30.03 32.27
N THR A 757 6.32 31.20 32.87
CA THR A 757 5.89 32.46 32.27
C THR A 757 7.06 33.07 31.52
N LEU A 758 6.85 33.34 30.24
CA LEU A 758 7.86 33.87 29.34
C LEU A 758 7.54 35.33 29.02
N PHE A 759 8.46 36.22 29.36
CA PHE A 759 8.40 37.63 29.02
C PHE A 759 9.13 37.85 27.69
N LEU A 760 8.36 37.76 26.61
CA LEU A 760 8.83 37.95 25.25
C LEU A 760 8.41 39.33 24.74
N GLU A 761 9.22 39.93 23.88
CA GLU A 761 8.83 41.16 23.19
C GLU A 761 7.73 40.86 22.17
N PRO A 762 6.91 41.86 21.76
CA PRO A 762 5.88 41.65 20.76
C PRO A 762 6.45 41.05 19.46
N GLY A 763 5.85 39.98 18.96
CA GLY A 763 6.31 39.27 17.75
C GLY A 763 5.73 37.87 17.61
N ASP A 764 6.01 37.21 16.49
CA ASP A 764 5.72 35.79 16.28
C ASP A 764 6.90 34.91 16.72
N TYR A 765 6.58 33.82 17.39
CA TYR A 765 7.56 32.86 17.90
C TYR A 765 7.10 31.45 17.58
N ASP A 766 8.02 30.66 17.03
CA ASP A 766 7.85 29.24 16.85
C ASP A 766 8.53 28.56 18.06
N ILE A 767 7.73 27.89 18.89
CA ILE A 767 8.19 27.28 20.16
C ILE A 767 8.19 25.77 20.00
N LYS A 768 9.40 25.21 20.02
CA LYS A 768 9.62 23.78 19.89
C LYS A 768 10.02 23.18 21.22
N VAL A 769 9.10 22.49 21.88
CA VAL A 769 9.37 21.73 23.10
C VAL A 769 9.92 20.36 22.71
N CYS A 770 11.14 20.06 23.13
CA CYS A 770 11.80 18.79 22.89
C CYS A 770 11.99 18.04 24.22
N ALA A 771 11.86 16.73 24.15
CA ALA A 771 12.16 15.83 25.25
C ALA A 771 13.12 14.75 24.77
N ILE A 772 14.09 14.41 25.63
CA ILE A 772 15.04 13.32 25.42
C ILE A 772 14.95 12.39 26.63
N ASP A 773 14.72 11.10 26.41
CA ASP A 773 14.76 10.09 27.47
C ASP A 773 16.20 9.69 27.85
N LYS A 774 16.32 8.80 28.84
CA LYS A 774 17.62 8.24 29.26
C LYS A 774 18.27 7.33 28.23
N ALA A 775 17.51 6.76 27.30
CA ALA A 775 18.02 5.97 26.17
C ALA A 775 18.50 6.84 25.00
N GLY A 776 18.21 8.15 25.03
CA GLY A 776 18.58 9.11 24.00
C GLY A 776 17.54 9.26 22.89
N LEU A 777 16.35 8.65 23.01
CA LEU A 777 15.28 8.88 22.04
C LEU A 777 14.71 10.27 22.25
N MET A 778 14.30 10.89 21.15
CA MET A 778 13.85 12.28 21.14
C MET A 778 12.45 12.36 20.56
N SER A 779 11.62 13.17 21.21
CA SER A 779 10.36 13.67 20.65
C SER A 779 10.34 15.20 20.72
N TYR A 780 9.50 15.80 19.89
CA TYR A 780 9.24 17.22 19.97
C TYR A 780 7.80 17.53 19.60
N GLU A 781 7.29 18.62 20.18
CA GLU A 781 6.04 19.27 19.81
C GLU A 781 6.36 20.73 19.51
N GLU A 782 5.72 21.27 18.48
CA GLU A 782 5.95 22.63 18.02
C GLU A 782 4.62 23.40 17.99
N ILE A 783 4.63 24.61 18.53
CA ILE A 783 3.49 25.53 18.50
C ILE A 783 3.93 26.88 17.99
N SER A 784 3.09 27.50 17.16
CA SER A 784 3.27 28.89 16.75
C SER A 784 2.45 29.82 17.65
N VAL A 785 3.08 30.84 18.23
CA VAL A 785 2.40 31.83 19.09
C VAL A 785 2.76 33.26 18.72
N ALA A 786 1.82 34.18 18.93
CA ALA A 786 2.03 35.62 18.76
C ALA A 786 1.95 36.34 20.11
N ILE A 787 2.97 37.14 20.43
CA ILE A 787 2.99 37.97 21.63
C ILE A 787 2.43 39.35 21.28
N VAL A 788 1.29 39.68 21.87
CA VAL A 788 0.51 40.88 21.55
C VAL A 788 1.16 42.11 22.17
N GLY A 789 1.31 43.16 21.36
CA GLY A 789 1.78 44.47 21.82
C GLY A 789 1.89 45.50 20.71
N ASN A 790 2.05 45.05 19.46
CA ASN A 790 1.98 45.91 18.28
C ASN A 790 0.54 45.92 17.71
N LYS A 791 0.06 47.10 17.32
CA LYS A 791 -1.29 47.28 16.74
C LYS A 791 -1.27 47.54 15.23
N SER A 792 -0.11 47.40 14.59
CA SER A 792 0.02 47.46 13.13
C SER A 792 -0.85 46.38 12.50
N LYS A 793 -1.76 46.82 11.64
CA LYS A 793 -2.69 45.94 10.95
C LYS A 793 -2.03 45.33 9.71
N PRO A 794 -2.46 44.16 9.25
CA PRO A 794 -2.09 43.64 7.92
C PRO A 794 -2.29 44.67 6.82
N LEU A 795 -1.45 44.63 5.78
CA LEU A 795 -1.59 45.49 4.62
C LEU A 795 -2.30 44.75 3.49
N ILE A 796 -3.48 45.23 3.09
CA ILE A 796 -4.20 44.76 1.92
C ILE A 796 -3.85 45.70 0.75
N GLN A 797 -2.95 45.27 -0.12
CA GLN A 797 -2.40 46.13 -1.17
C GLN A 797 -3.29 46.22 -2.42
N ARG A 798 -3.77 45.06 -2.89
CA ARG A 798 -4.52 44.96 -4.15
C ARG A 798 -5.52 43.82 -4.09
N ILE A 799 -6.73 44.08 -4.58
CA ILE A 799 -7.81 43.12 -4.74
C ILE A 799 -8.31 43.18 -6.17
N TYR A 800 -8.62 42.02 -6.74
CA TYR A 800 -9.24 41.89 -8.05
C TYR A 800 -9.95 40.53 -8.13
N PHE A 801 -10.75 40.31 -9.17
CA PHE A 801 -11.40 39.03 -9.43
C PHE A 801 -11.21 38.65 -10.89
N GLU A 802 -11.18 37.35 -11.19
CA GLU A 802 -11.15 36.84 -12.56
C GLU A 802 -12.39 35.98 -12.84
N PRO A 803 -12.98 36.07 -14.06
CA PRO A 803 -12.66 37.04 -15.11
C PRO A 803 -13.21 38.44 -14.81
N ASP A 804 -12.61 39.50 -15.38
CA ASP A 804 -13.02 40.91 -15.16
C ASP A 804 -14.46 41.21 -15.62
N MET A 805 -14.98 40.42 -16.56
CA MET A 805 -16.34 40.51 -17.08
C MET A 805 -17.03 39.13 -16.97
N PRO A 806 -17.45 38.73 -15.77
CA PRO A 806 -18.04 37.41 -15.58
C PRO A 806 -19.43 37.34 -16.19
N THR A 807 -19.71 36.19 -16.80
CA THR A 807 -21.04 35.75 -17.20
C THR A 807 -21.60 34.80 -16.16
N ASN A 808 -22.88 34.45 -16.25
CA ASN A 808 -23.48 33.43 -15.39
C ASN A 808 -22.93 32.00 -15.60
N GLU A 809 -22.05 31.81 -16.58
CA GLU A 809 -21.31 30.57 -16.82
C GLU A 809 -19.86 30.65 -16.33
N SER A 810 -19.36 31.85 -16.04
CA SER A 810 -18.00 32.09 -15.60
C SER A 810 -17.77 31.59 -14.18
N ASN A 811 -16.60 31.00 -13.96
CA ASN A 811 -16.15 30.64 -12.62
C ASN A 811 -15.42 31.84 -12.01
N VAL A 812 -16.01 32.48 -11.00
CA VAL A 812 -15.46 33.71 -10.41
C VAL A 812 -14.49 33.36 -9.29
N ILE A 813 -13.27 33.90 -9.37
CA ILE A 813 -12.25 33.76 -8.33
C ILE A 813 -11.87 35.15 -7.84
N ILE A 814 -11.85 35.35 -6.52
CA ILE A 814 -11.42 36.60 -5.89
C ILE A 814 -9.99 36.44 -5.39
N TYR A 815 -9.14 37.42 -5.69
CA TYR A 815 -7.74 37.46 -5.30
C TYR A 815 -7.42 38.68 -4.43
N ALA A 816 -6.52 38.49 -3.47
CA ALA A 816 -6.02 39.55 -2.61
C ALA A 816 -4.51 39.42 -2.33
N PHE A 817 -3.79 40.53 -2.53
CA PHE A 817 -2.41 40.69 -2.08
C PHE A 817 -2.43 41.23 -0.66
N VAL A 818 -2.10 40.36 0.28
CA VAL A 818 -2.05 40.66 1.71
C VAL A 818 -0.64 40.41 2.19
N GLU A 819 -0.06 41.41 2.85
CA GLU A 819 1.27 41.34 3.44
C GLU A 819 1.22 41.53 4.95
N PRO A 820 2.06 40.79 5.69
CA PRO A 820 2.27 41.07 7.11
C PRO A 820 2.92 42.45 7.27
N SER A 821 2.46 43.22 8.25
CA SER A 821 3.11 44.49 8.62
C SER A 821 4.08 44.31 9.77
N PHE A 822 3.66 43.57 10.81
CA PHE A 822 4.48 43.22 11.96
C PHE A 822 4.36 41.73 12.27
N TYR A 823 3.12 41.23 12.40
CA TYR A 823 2.84 39.82 12.64
C TYR A 823 2.56 39.07 11.33
N LYS A 824 2.85 37.76 11.32
CA LYS A 824 2.51 36.81 10.24
C LYS A 824 0.98 36.85 10.00
N ILE A 825 0.57 36.62 8.75
CA ILE A 825 -0.85 36.55 8.42
C ILE A 825 -1.40 35.21 8.92
N LYS A 826 -2.45 35.25 9.75
CA LYS A 826 -3.13 34.07 10.27
C LYS A 826 -4.20 33.59 9.32
N GLU A 827 -5.10 34.50 8.94
CA GLU A 827 -6.20 34.18 8.04
C GLU A 827 -6.59 35.38 7.20
N VAL A 828 -7.08 35.08 6.00
CA VAL A 828 -7.69 36.07 5.10
C VAL A 828 -9.05 35.52 4.73
N LYS A 829 -10.06 36.38 4.78
CA LYS A 829 -11.45 36.03 4.51
C LYS A 829 -12.03 36.99 3.48
N VAL A 830 -12.91 36.48 2.64
CA VAL A 830 -13.81 37.31 1.84
C VAL A 830 -15.15 37.39 2.55
N ILE A 831 -15.66 38.60 2.71
CA ILE A 831 -17.03 38.87 3.14
C ILE A 831 -17.84 39.02 1.86
N PHE A 832 -18.52 37.97 1.41
CA PHE A 832 -19.27 37.94 0.16
C PHE A 832 -20.77 37.85 0.48
N ASN A 833 -21.56 38.87 0.11
CA ASN A 833 -22.99 38.97 0.46
C ASN A 833 -23.30 38.80 1.98
N GLY A 834 -22.36 39.19 2.85
CA GLY A 834 -22.51 39.11 4.31
C GLY A 834 -22.06 37.80 4.94
N GLU A 835 -21.65 36.80 4.14
CA GLU A 835 -21.03 35.57 4.64
C GLU A 835 -19.51 35.68 4.59
N GLU A 836 -18.83 35.30 5.67
CA GLU A 836 -17.38 35.18 5.70
C GLU A 836 -16.94 33.82 5.15
N LYS A 837 -16.06 33.82 4.16
CA LYS A 837 -15.45 32.60 3.60
C LYS A 837 -13.93 32.71 3.65
N GLN A 838 -13.26 31.64 4.05
CA GLN A 838 -11.81 31.58 4.13
C GLN A 838 -11.18 31.68 2.74
N MET A 839 -10.21 32.57 2.57
CA MET A 839 -9.32 32.60 1.42
C MET A 839 -8.09 31.74 1.71
N TYR A 840 -7.65 31.02 0.69
CA TYR A 840 -6.50 30.14 0.73
C TYR A 840 -5.29 30.80 0.10
N ARG A 841 -4.11 30.30 0.40
CA ARG A 841 -2.86 30.80 -0.16
C ARG A 841 -2.57 30.05 -1.47
N TYR A 842 -2.64 30.74 -2.60
CA TYR A 842 -2.38 30.15 -3.92
C TYR A 842 -0.98 30.50 -4.41
N ALA A 843 -0.45 29.64 -5.31
CA ALA A 843 0.86 29.72 -5.94
C ALA A 843 2.01 29.90 -4.93
N ASP A 844 1.83 29.36 -3.73
CA ASP A 844 2.77 29.47 -2.62
C ASP A 844 3.38 28.11 -2.25
N ASN A 845 4.56 28.14 -1.66
CA ASN A 845 5.24 27.00 -1.02
C ASN A 845 5.39 25.70 -1.87
N PRO A 846 6.33 25.67 -2.84
CA PRO A 846 7.20 26.79 -3.23
C PRO A 846 6.60 27.61 -4.39
N PRO A 847 6.91 28.91 -4.47
CA PRO A 847 6.66 29.70 -5.67
C PRO A 847 7.39 29.10 -6.87
N GLN A 848 6.68 28.92 -7.99
CA GLN A 848 7.23 28.31 -9.20
C GLN A 848 6.99 29.19 -10.44
N PRO A 849 8.00 29.31 -11.33
CA PRO A 849 7.79 29.91 -12.65
C PRO A 849 6.92 28.98 -13.48
N ARG A 850 6.02 29.52 -14.30
CA ARG A 850 5.15 28.70 -15.15
C ARG A 850 5.93 27.94 -16.22
N HIS A 851 5.49 26.72 -16.50
CA HIS A 851 6.02 25.90 -17.60
C HIS A 851 5.75 26.53 -18.97
N GLU A 852 6.60 26.22 -19.98
CA GLU A 852 6.49 26.81 -21.32
C GLU A 852 5.18 26.43 -22.04
N GLU A 853 4.62 25.27 -21.72
CA GLU A 853 3.38 24.74 -22.29
C GLU A 853 2.12 25.11 -21.48
N ASP A 854 2.29 25.76 -20.34
CA ASP A 854 1.15 26.28 -19.57
C ASP A 854 0.39 27.34 -20.41
N ALA A 855 -0.92 27.15 -20.55
CA ALA A 855 -1.80 28.10 -21.24
C ALA A 855 -1.78 29.50 -20.60
N LEU A 856 -1.48 29.57 -19.30
CA LEU A 856 -1.36 30.77 -18.51
C LEU A 856 0.09 31.25 -18.36
N ARG A 857 1.08 30.71 -19.09
CA ARG A 857 2.51 31.06 -18.95
C ARG A 857 2.84 32.55 -18.92
N ASN A 858 2.04 33.37 -19.62
CA ASN A 858 2.23 34.83 -19.69
C ASN A 858 1.52 35.60 -18.56
N LYS A 859 0.76 34.92 -17.69
CA LYS A 859 0.14 35.48 -16.50
C LYS A 859 1.05 35.33 -15.29
N SER A 860 0.99 36.28 -14.36
CA SER A 860 1.71 36.20 -13.09
C SER A 860 1.29 34.95 -12.30
N ASN A 861 2.28 34.26 -11.73
CA ASN A 861 2.09 33.16 -10.78
C ASN A 861 2.62 33.54 -9.38
N GLU A 862 2.64 34.83 -9.07
CA GLU A 862 3.09 35.33 -7.77
C GLU A 862 2.13 34.88 -6.65
N PRO A 863 2.64 34.45 -5.48
CA PRO A 863 1.81 34.01 -4.35
C PRO A 863 0.80 35.07 -3.91
N ARG A 864 -0.46 34.67 -3.69
CA ARG A 864 -1.52 35.57 -3.21
C ARG A 864 -2.64 34.79 -2.52
N TYR A 865 -3.51 35.50 -1.81
CA TYR A 865 -4.72 34.87 -1.28
C TYR A 865 -5.78 34.78 -2.36
N GLY A 866 -6.48 33.65 -2.43
CA GLY A 866 -7.51 33.35 -3.42
C GLY A 866 -8.68 32.56 -2.83
N ILE A 867 -9.85 32.72 -3.42
CA ILE A 867 -11.01 31.85 -3.18
C ILE A 867 -11.87 31.78 -4.43
N GLU A 868 -12.28 30.58 -4.80
CA GLU A 868 -13.25 30.37 -5.85
C GLU A 868 -14.67 30.53 -5.32
N ILE A 869 -15.37 31.55 -5.80
CA ILE A 869 -16.78 31.81 -5.48
C ILE A 869 -17.70 30.86 -6.26
N GLY A 870 -17.26 30.40 -7.41
CA GLY A 870 -18.06 29.56 -8.29
C GLY A 870 -18.80 30.38 -9.36
N GLN A 871 -19.86 29.79 -9.89
CA GLN A 871 -20.74 30.44 -10.85
C GLN A 871 -21.81 31.23 -10.13
N LEU A 872 -22.07 32.43 -10.61
CA LEU A 872 -23.02 33.36 -10.04
C LEU A 872 -24.18 33.58 -11.01
N ASP A 873 -25.37 33.85 -10.48
CA ASP A 873 -26.49 34.27 -11.32
C ASP A 873 -26.27 35.70 -11.83
N LYS A 874 -27.05 36.13 -12.83
CA LYS A 874 -26.95 37.50 -13.35
C LYS A 874 -27.34 38.50 -12.26
N GLY A 875 -26.47 39.48 -12.02
CA GLY A 875 -26.68 40.45 -10.95
C GLY A 875 -25.42 41.16 -10.52
N THR A 876 -25.54 41.96 -9.46
CA THR A 876 -24.43 42.68 -8.83
C THR A 876 -24.19 42.12 -7.45
N TYR A 877 -22.96 41.69 -7.20
CA TYR A 877 -22.51 41.12 -5.93
C TYR A 877 -21.50 42.04 -5.29
N LYS A 878 -21.59 42.21 -3.97
CA LYS A 878 -20.68 43.07 -3.19
C LYS A 878 -19.80 42.22 -2.31
N PHE A 879 -18.52 42.60 -2.20
CA PHE A 879 -17.59 41.90 -1.32
C PHE A 879 -16.55 42.83 -0.69
N ARG A 880 -15.99 42.39 0.43
CA ARG A 880 -14.81 42.97 1.09
C ARG A 880 -13.81 41.87 1.42
N VAL A 881 -12.54 42.22 1.54
CA VAL A 881 -11.52 41.30 2.05
C VAL A 881 -11.14 41.74 3.46
N LYS A 882 -11.13 40.77 4.38
CA LYS A 882 -10.70 40.92 5.76
C LYS A 882 -9.41 40.12 5.95
N ALA A 883 -8.36 40.76 6.45
CA ALA A 883 -7.10 40.11 6.80
C ALA A 883 -6.88 40.21 8.31
N ILE A 884 -6.50 39.10 8.93
CA ILE A 884 -6.22 38.99 10.36
C ILE A 884 -4.82 38.42 10.54
N ASP A 885 -3.98 39.11 11.30
CA ASP A 885 -2.67 38.58 11.69
C ASP A 885 -2.76 37.62 12.88
N THR A 886 -1.64 36.97 13.21
CA THR A 886 -1.54 36.03 14.34
C THR A 886 -1.80 36.67 15.70
N ALA A 887 -1.62 37.99 15.86
CA ALA A 887 -1.96 38.74 17.08
C ALA A 887 -3.44 39.18 17.15
N GLY A 888 -4.21 38.98 16.08
CA GLY A 888 -5.62 39.33 15.98
C GLY A 888 -5.87 40.78 15.52
N ASN A 889 -4.89 41.50 14.99
CA ASN A 889 -5.12 42.79 14.36
C ASN A 889 -5.83 42.61 13.02
N GLU A 890 -6.88 43.41 12.81
CA GLU A 890 -7.73 43.27 11.63
C GLU A 890 -7.62 44.47 10.68
N ALA A 891 -7.44 44.16 9.40
CA ALA A 891 -7.61 45.07 8.27
C ALA A 891 -8.81 44.63 7.42
N ILE A 892 -9.61 45.60 6.97
CA ILE A 892 -10.75 45.36 6.08
C ILE A 892 -10.62 46.32 4.90
N SER A 893 -10.79 45.80 3.68
CA SER A 893 -10.74 46.60 2.45
C SER A 893 -11.99 47.46 2.26
N ASP A 894 -11.92 48.37 1.29
CA ASP A 894 -13.12 48.98 0.71
C ASP A 894 -14.05 47.91 0.10
N GLU A 895 -15.29 48.29 -0.19
CA GLU A 895 -16.27 47.42 -0.85
C GLU A 895 -16.05 47.38 -2.36
N TYR A 896 -15.99 46.17 -2.91
CA TYR A 896 -15.85 45.90 -4.33
C TYR A 896 -17.14 45.31 -4.89
N GLU A 897 -17.38 45.51 -6.18
CA GLU A 897 -18.56 45.02 -6.88
C GLU A 897 -18.17 44.09 -8.04
N ILE A 898 -18.90 42.98 -8.16
CA ILE A 898 -18.83 42.06 -9.30
C ILE A 898 -20.17 42.16 -10.04
N VAL A 899 -20.12 42.52 -11.31
CA VAL A 899 -21.30 42.57 -12.18
C VAL A 899 -21.28 41.37 -13.12
N VAL A 900 -22.26 40.48 -12.95
CA VAL A 900 -22.40 39.26 -13.73
C VAL A 900 -23.42 39.48 -14.84
N MET A 901 -22.97 39.37 -16.09
CA MET A 901 -23.76 39.68 -17.30
C MET A 901 -24.65 38.54 -17.79
#